data_AF-A0A4Q2Z8C7-F1
#
_entry.id   AF-A0A4Q2Z8C7-F1
#
_cell.length_a   1.000
_cell.length_b   1.000
_cell.length_c   1.000
_cell.angle_alpha   90.00
_cell.angle_beta   90.00
_cell.angle_gamma   90.00
#
_symmetry.space_group_name_H-M   'P 1'
#
loop_
_entity.id
_entity.type
_entity.pdbx_description
1 polymer ?
#
loop_
_entity_poly.entity_id
_entity_poly.type
_entity_poly.pdbx_seq_one_letter_code
_entity_poly.pdbx_strand_id
1 'polypeptide(L)'
;MSNVVDGGLRKDLSLLSELQSLPPDLANSRIYTSDTSVASNPKWSYLHEWLRSWRRISMVGGIPTLPLSQVPVVPPGNAPETAPNFLPEVAKVQIHFAAMGVKGWLGNNWSVKDTAENKTFNTDTFLVLRFAPVITLHNPYSVPITVSRMSVVFEDMPVGFQFVVNGRPFTGKLAPFNFLNVAANDRSAAKQSFRAIIGDTGSKGTGPETLAPGEVAIFSPNLDPDKGLDQQFGEVDKNETNVVGEIPCRRGWAGGGAGFYFYHLAPTGGYTNSPDNRRFYNGYQTRTIPLKPDDRVEIRYGIIPPAGVPAGTIPIKVIYRAGANDQTVRTHQLSYDTVQKLETSMGLAPGKVFTTPRPYNVGAEMTESASTPLKNFSRVINLGVLSLRTRNSAFDPTGDYGSRHPSRPWSSGKAITANSKTNVSSPDYQSAPYEVSFHQLNGSGNDSGLPGSIERDEKGRGFHITGHQAADGSSFGTTYDFPVAPAQSMADLAHANLASSATAPRTTYPVGSSDAPAEFAPTRFRGSNAAGIILDHSFMANEALWDDWYFSALTSRDEGIFQSGSARSLKETLKDFTDGKPGFSERFSIYSPSGQSATAIAELLEGDDGYLKSAAYQRLLGGFNVNSVSEDAWCAMLGSLNEVDAPLLDALNNTLGNTRLTPGTSRFHLPNAEALSPESLNEDSLEARRRRQQGARRMKEEDVRKLATEIVKEIRKRGPFLSVGEFVNRRIGANADETQRGALQQAINN
;
A
#
# COMPACT_ATOMS: atom_id res chain seq x y z
N MET A 1 -13.16 -27.02 -26.57
CA MET A 1 -13.64 -26.51 -25.26
C MET A 1 -14.83 -25.59 -25.45
N SER A 2 -15.97 -25.85 -24.81
CA SER A 2 -17.25 -25.15 -25.10
C SER A 2 -17.57 -24.02 -24.11
N ASN A 3 -18.19 -22.95 -24.62
CA ASN A 3 -18.93 -21.99 -23.81
C ASN A 3 -20.34 -22.57 -23.59
N VAL A 4 -20.68 -22.85 -22.34
CA VAL A 4 -21.95 -23.50 -21.97
C VAL A 4 -23.09 -22.52 -21.76
N VAL A 5 -22.79 -21.23 -21.61
CA VAL A 5 -23.79 -20.17 -21.35
C VAL A 5 -24.35 -19.64 -22.67
N ASP A 6 -23.47 -19.13 -23.54
CA ASP A 6 -23.86 -18.51 -24.81
C ASP A 6 -23.79 -19.47 -26.01
N GLY A 7 -23.26 -20.68 -25.79
CA GLY A 7 -22.96 -21.64 -26.86
C GLY A 7 -21.65 -21.32 -27.60
N GLY A 8 -21.17 -22.29 -28.38
CA GLY A 8 -19.92 -22.15 -29.13
C GLY A 8 -18.68 -22.54 -28.33
N LEU A 9 -17.53 -21.99 -28.71
CA LEU A 9 -16.21 -22.31 -28.13
C LEU A 9 -15.70 -21.18 -27.23
N ARG A 10 -14.91 -21.54 -26.22
CA ARG A 10 -14.24 -20.56 -25.35
C ARG A 10 -13.12 -19.84 -26.10
N LYS A 11 -12.85 -18.60 -25.69
CA LYS A 11 -11.76 -17.75 -26.16
C LYS A 11 -10.52 -17.93 -25.28
N ASP A 12 -9.34 -17.68 -25.81
CA ASP A 12 -8.08 -18.08 -25.19
C ASP A 12 -7.23 -16.88 -24.73
N LEU A 13 -7.06 -16.77 -23.41
CA LEU A 13 -6.25 -15.71 -22.80
C LEU A 13 -4.74 -15.91 -23.01
N SER A 14 -4.28 -17.15 -23.21
CA SER A 14 -2.86 -17.43 -23.49
C SER A 14 -2.45 -16.80 -24.82
N LEU A 15 -3.16 -17.12 -25.91
CA LEU A 15 -2.87 -16.54 -27.23
C LEU A 15 -3.23 -15.05 -27.31
N LEU A 16 -4.29 -14.58 -26.62
CA LEU A 16 -4.58 -13.15 -26.57
C LEU A 16 -3.40 -12.37 -25.97
N SER A 17 -2.70 -12.93 -24.97
CA SER A 17 -1.55 -12.29 -24.33
C SER A 17 -0.29 -12.22 -25.20
N GLU A 18 -0.24 -12.97 -26.30
CA GLU A 18 0.86 -12.94 -27.27
C GLU A 18 0.75 -11.72 -28.20
N LEU A 19 -0.47 -11.25 -28.48
CA LEU A 19 -0.72 -10.12 -29.37
C LEU A 19 -0.08 -8.84 -28.83
N GLN A 20 0.67 -8.12 -29.66
CA GLN A 20 1.33 -6.87 -29.25
C GLN A 20 0.32 -5.80 -28.80
N SER A 21 -0.86 -5.78 -29.41
CA SER A 21 -1.98 -4.90 -29.07
C SER A 21 -3.28 -5.67 -29.11
N LEU A 22 -4.24 -5.25 -28.28
CA LEU A 22 -5.57 -5.84 -28.30
C LEU A 22 -6.28 -5.64 -29.66
N PRO A 23 -7.06 -6.64 -30.11
CA PRO A 23 -7.98 -6.49 -31.21
C PRO A 23 -8.96 -5.31 -31.02
N PRO A 24 -9.44 -4.65 -32.10
CA PRO A 24 -10.24 -3.41 -31.99
C PRO A 24 -11.51 -3.51 -31.12
N ASP A 25 -12.16 -4.67 -31.10
CA ASP A 25 -13.34 -4.98 -30.28
C ASP A 25 -13.02 -5.07 -28.78
N LEU A 26 -11.78 -5.41 -28.43
CA LEU A 26 -11.31 -5.48 -27.04
C LEU A 26 -10.58 -4.20 -26.58
N ALA A 27 -9.88 -3.50 -27.48
CA ALA A 27 -8.98 -2.40 -27.12
C ALA A 27 -9.65 -1.27 -26.30
N ASN A 28 -10.92 -0.96 -26.59
CA ASN A 28 -11.68 0.10 -25.92
C ASN A 28 -12.83 -0.41 -25.06
N SER A 29 -13.03 -1.72 -24.97
CA SER A 29 -14.15 -2.30 -24.24
C SER A 29 -13.79 -2.59 -22.78
N ARG A 30 -14.84 -2.83 -22.01
CA ARG A 30 -14.75 -3.19 -20.60
C ARG A 30 -14.98 -4.69 -20.45
N ILE A 31 -14.49 -5.26 -19.34
CA ILE A 31 -14.59 -6.69 -19.09
C ILE A 31 -16.02 -7.07 -18.72
N TYR A 32 -16.68 -6.32 -17.83
CA TYR A 32 -17.95 -6.78 -17.23
C TYR A 32 -19.20 -6.43 -18.04
N THR A 33 -19.22 -5.26 -18.66
CA THR A 33 -20.42 -4.70 -19.30
C THR A 33 -20.02 -3.57 -20.25
N SER A 34 -20.78 -3.39 -21.33
CA SER A 34 -20.60 -2.30 -22.28
C SER A 34 -21.00 -0.92 -21.73
N ASP A 35 -21.61 -0.83 -20.53
CA ASP A 35 -21.97 0.43 -19.88
C ASP A 35 -20.72 1.24 -19.48
N THR A 36 -20.38 2.23 -20.31
CA THR A 36 -19.21 3.09 -20.12
C THR A 36 -19.37 4.11 -19.00
N SER A 37 -20.59 4.29 -18.46
CA SER A 37 -20.83 5.18 -17.31
C SER A 37 -20.30 4.62 -15.99
N VAL A 38 -19.98 3.31 -15.96
CA VAL A 38 -19.51 2.64 -14.74
C VAL A 38 -18.00 2.79 -14.58
N ALA A 39 -17.60 3.80 -13.79
CA ALA A 39 -16.21 4.17 -13.58
C ALA A 39 -15.36 3.12 -12.83
N SER A 40 -15.94 2.03 -12.31
CA SER A 40 -15.18 0.94 -11.69
C SER A 40 -14.89 -0.23 -12.64
N ASN A 41 -15.60 -0.34 -13.76
CA ASN A 41 -15.55 -1.49 -14.66
C ASN A 41 -14.19 -1.62 -15.40
N PRO A 42 -13.38 -2.68 -15.17
CA PRO A 42 -12.04 -2.79 -15.73
C PRO A 42 -12.02 -2.84 -17.25
N LYS A 43 -10.92 -2.38 -17.83
CA LYS A 43 -10.67 -2.47 -19.27
C LYS A 43 -9.95 -3.77 -19.63
N TRP A 44 -10.22 -4.28 -20.83
CA TRP A 44 -9.43 -5.38 -21.38
C TRP A 44 -7.95 -5.05 -21.50
N SER A 45 -7.60 -3.81 -21.80
CA SER A 45 -6.19 -3.35 -21.86
C SER A 45 -5.45 -3.59 -20.54
N TYR A 46 -6.13 -3.43 -19.41
CA TYR A 46 -5.52 -3.68 -18.10
C TYR A 46 -5.17 -5.17 -17.90
N LEU A 47 -6.12 -6.06 -18.18
CA LEU A 47 -5.92 -7.50 -18.07
C LEU A 47 -4.84 -7.98 -19.06
N HIS A 48 -4.86 -7.47 -20.29
CA HIS A 48 -3.86 -7.77 -21.31
C HIS A 48 -2.45 -7.36 -20.86
N GLU A 49 -2.28 -6.15 -20.33
CA GLU A 49 -0.99 -5.68 -19.79
C GLU A 49 -0.53 -6.50 -18.58
N TRP A 50 -1.47 -6.95 -17.73
CA TRP A 50 -1.14 -7.85 -16.63
C TRP A 50 -0.66 -9.22 -17.11
N LEU A 51 -1.36 -9.83 -18.08
CA LEU A 51 -0.97 -11.12 -18.66
C LEU A 51 0.42 -11.08 -19.30
N ARG A 52 0.84 -9.93 -19.80
CA ARG A 52 2.17 -9.70 -20.40
C ARG A 52 3.24 -9.30 -19.38
N SER A 53 2.89 -9.06 -18.12
CA SER A 53 3.79 -8.46 -17.13
C SER A 53 4.97 -9.35 -16.75
N TRP A 54 4.85 -10.67 -16.87
CA TRP A 54 5.96 -11.61 -16.61
C TRP A 54 7.19 -11.33 -17.47
N ARG A 55 7.01 -10.74 -18.65
CA ARG A 55 8.10 -10.35 -19.56
C ARG A 55 9.01 -9.26 -18.97
N ARG A 56 8.54 -8.54 -17.95
CA ARG A 56 9.24 -7.43 -17.27
C ARG A 56 10.07 -7.87 -16.06
N ILE A 57 10.11 -9.16 -15.76
CA ILE A 57 10.93 -9.66 -14.67
C ILE A 57 12.38 -9.82 -15.14
N SER A 58 13.34 -9.51 -14.27
CA SER A 58 14.76 -9.66 -14.54
C SER A 58 15.40 -10.61 -13.52
N MET A 59 16.42 -11.35 -13.93
CA MET A 59 17.22 -12.17 -13.01
C MET A 59 18.35 -11.33 -12.42
N VAL A 60 18.24 -10.95 -11.15
CA VAL A 60 19.26 -10.17 -10.42
C VAL A 60 19.89 -11.06 -9.37
N GLY A 61 21.18 -11.38 -9.52
CA GLY A 61 21.86 -12.32 -8.61
C GLY A 61 21.23 -13.72 -8.57
N GLY A 62 20.59 -14.14 -9.66
CA GLY A 62 19.84 -15.42 -9.71
C GLY A 62 18.42 -15.36 -9.14
N ILE A 63 17.94 -14.18 -8.71
CA ILE A 63 16.61 -14.00 -8.14
C ILE A 63 15.70 -13.26 -9.14
N PRO A 64 14.48 -13.78 -9.44
CA PRO A 64 13.48 -13.06 -10.20
C PRO A 64 13.09 -11.78 -9.46
N THR A 65 13.42 -10.63 -10.03
CA THR A 65 13.24 -9.30 -9.42
C THR A 65 12.53 -8.40 -10.42
N LEU A 66 11.60 -7.56 -9.95
CA LEU A 66 10.92 -6.56 -10.75
C LEU A 66 11.60 -5.20 -10.61
N PRO A 67 12.34 -4.71 -11.63
CA PRO A 67 12.85 -3.36 -11.65
C PRO A 67 11.70 -2.42 -12.01
N LEU A 68 11.32 -1.50 -11.11
CA LEU A 68 10.18 -0.60 -11.38
C LEU A 68 10.42 0.32 -12.59
N SER A 69 11.66 0.49 -13.03
CA SER A 69 12.00 1.21 -14.26
C SER A 69 11.44 0.55 -15.52
N GLN A 70 11.06 -0.73 -15.46
CA GLN A 70 10.46 -1.48 -16.56
C GLN A 70 8.92 -1.47 -16.54
N VAL A 71 8.31 -0.84 -15.53
CA VAL A 71 6.85 -0.78 -15.37
C VAL A 71 6.30 0.50 -16.01
N PRO A 72 5.24 0.42 -16.82
CA PRO A 72 4.56 1.58 -17.36
C PRO A 72 4.07 2.49 -16.24
N VAL A 73 4.17 3.80 -16.49
CA VAL A 73 3.69 4.82 -15.57
C VAL A 73 2.33 5.29 -16.05
N VAL A 74 1.28 4.96 -15.30
CA VAL A 74 -0.08 5.40 -15.59
C VAL A 74 -0.45 6.51 -14.60
N PRO A 75 -0.78 7.73 -15.06
CA PRO A 75 -1.25 8.79 -14.18
C PRO A 75 -2.52 8.38 -13.43
N PRO A 76 -2.72 8.87 -12.18
CA PRO A 76 -3.91 8.54 -11.42
C PRO A 76 -5.15 9.19 -12.07
N GLY A 77 -6.24 8.42 -12.11
CA GLY A 77 -7.55 8.88 -12.57
C GLY A 77 -8.68 8.33 -11.72
N ASN A 78 -9.90 8.82 -11.95
CA ASN A 78 -11.11 8.19 -11.41
C ASN A 78 -11.58 7.02 -12.29
N ALA A 79 -11.12 6.97 -13.54
CA ALA A 79 -11.39 5.86 -14.44
C ALA A 79 -10.53 4.64 -14.07
N PRO A 80 -10.97 3.43 -14.45
CA PRO A 80 -10.18 2.21 -14.30
C PRO A 80 -8.86 2.34 -15.05
N GLU A 81 -7.80 1.84 -14.43
CA GLU A 81 -6.45 1.86 -15.01
C GLU A 81 -6.42 1.08 -16.34
N THR A 82 -5.57 1.51 -17.27
CA THR A 82 -5.35 0.80 -18.54
C THR A 82 -4.20 -0.20 -18.48
N ALA A 83 -3.36 -0.13 -17.45
CA ALA A 83 -2.26 -1.05 -17.18
C ALA A 83 -2.01 -1.14 -15.67
N PRO A 84 -1.51 -2.27 -15.13
CA PRO A 84 -1.18 -2.39 -13.72
C PRO A 84 0.01 -1.52 -13.29
N ASN A 85 -0.14 -0.80 -12.17
CA ASN A 85 0.95 -0.08 -11.52
C ASN A 85 1.56 -0.93 -10.38
N PHE A 86 2.65 -1.65 -10.67
CA PHE A 86 3.34 -2.54 -9.71
C PHE A 86 4.16 -1.83 -8.62
N LEU A 87 3.72 -0.65 -8.18
CA LEU A 87 4.42 0.17 -7.19
C LEU A 87 4.20 -0.37 -5.75
N PRO A 88 5.16 -0.14 -4.83
CA PRO A 88 4.97 -0.42 -3.41
C PRO A 88 3.75 0.31 -2.86
N GLU A 89 3.10 -0.26 -1.86
CA GLU A 89 2.05 0.38 -1.08
C GLU A 89 2.66 1.38 -0.09
N VAL A 90 2.06 2.56 0.04
CA VAL A 90 2.39 3.50 1.12
C VAL A 90 1.55 3.11 2.35
N ALA A 91 2.07 2.20 3.16
CA ALA A 91 1.36 1.68 4.32
C ALA A 91 1.14 2.77 5.39
N LYS A 92 2.13 3.64 5.61
CA LYS A 92 2.06 4.74 6.58
C LYS A 92 2.81 5.97 6.10
N VAL A 93 2.23 7.14 6.33
CA VAL A 93 2.92 8.43 6.33
C VAL A 93 2.74 9.01 7.72
N GLN A 94 3.83 9.07 8.48
CA GLN A 94 3.84 9.58 9.84
C GLN A 94 4.68 10.85 9.88
N ILE A 95 4.24 11.86 10.62
CA ILE A 95 5.03 13.05 10.91
C ILE A 95 5.19 13.11 12.42
N HIS A 96 6.42 12.83 12.86
CA HIS A 96 6.80 12.98 14.25
C HIS A 96 7.13 14.45 14.52
N PHE A 97 6.63 14.99 15.63
CA PHE A 97 6.93 16.33 16.12
C PHE A 97 7.62 16.25 17.47
N ALA A 98 8.68 17.05 17.62
CA ALA A 98 9.42 17.21 18.87
C ALA A 98 9.87 18.65 19.06
N ALA A 99 10.38 19.00 20.23
CA ALA A 99 10.96 20.30 20.51
C ALA A 99 12.21 20.19 21.37
N MET A 100 13.13 21.14 21.20
CA MET A 100 14.34 21.24 22.03
C MET A 100 14.91 22.65 22.00
N GLY A 101 15.71 22.99 23.00
CA GLY A 101 16.54 24.19 23.00
C GLY A 101 17.85 23.86 22.31
N VAL A 102 18.24 24.60 21.28
CA VAL A 102 19.51 24.37 20.57
C VAL A 102 20.49 25.45 20.93
N LYS A 103 21.62 25.05 21.51
CA LYS A 103 22.72 25.93 21.90
C LYS A 103 23.78 26.00 20.80
N GLY A 104 24.29 27.20 20.52
CA GLY A 104 25.47 27.41 19.67
C GLY A 104 25.21 27.26 18.16
N TRP A 105 23.94 27.23 17.74
CA TRP A 105 23.57 27.02 16.33
C TRP A 105 23.62 28.32 15.49
N LEU A 106 23.06 29.44 15.99
CA LEU A 106 23.00 30.73 15.27
C LEU A 106 24.30 31.57 15.37
N GLY A 107 25.42 30.95 15.74
CA GLY A 107 26.76 31.51 15.65
C GLY A 107 27.10 32.71 16.55
N ASN A 108 26.14 33.32 17.27
CA ASN A 108 26.37 34.49 18.12
C ASN A 108 25.48 34.48 19.38
N ASN A 109 26.02 35.02 20.47
CA ASN A 109 25.27 35.27 21.71
C ASN A 109 24.37 36.50 21.51
N TRP A 110 23.06 36.31 21.36
CA TRP A 110 22.10 37.41 21.14
C TRP A 110 21.86 38.19 22.42
N SER A 111 21.93 39.52 22.36
CA SER A 111 21.46 40.38 23.45
C SER A 111 19.97 40.69 23.26
N VAL A 112 19.12 40.08 24.08
CA VAL A 112 17.67 40.06 23.94
C VAL A 112 17.00 40.84 25.05
N LYS A 113 16.14 41.81 24.70
CA LYS A 113 15.28 42.52 25.64
C LYS A 113 13.97 41.75 25.84
N ASP A 114 13.71 41.28 27.06
CA ASP A 114 12.42 40.72 27.49
C ASP A 114 11.54 41.86 28.03
N THR A 115 10.43 42.14 27.36
CA THR A 115 9.55 43.24 27.80
C THR A 115 8.75 42.90 29.04
N ALA A 116 8.51 41.62 29.30
CA ALA A 116 7.67 41.17 30.40
C ALA A 116 8.44 41.16 31.74
N GLU A 117 9.76 41.04 31.69
CA GLU A 117 10.66 41.26 32.84
C GLU A 117 11.31 42.65 32.84
N ASN A 118 11.17 43.39 31.73
CA ASN A 118 11.87 44.65 31.45
C ASN A 118 13.39 44.54 31.66
N LYS A 119 13.98 43.43 31.23
CA LYS A 119 15.41 43.11 31.38
C LYS A 119 16.02 42.66 30.07
N THR A 120 17.32 42.86 29.92
CA THR A 120 18.11 42.31 28.81
C THR A 120 18.89 41.10 29.30
N PHE A 121 18.91 40.04 28.51
CA PHE A 121 19.73 38.85 28.77
C PHE A 121 20.48 38.44 27.49
N ASN A 122 21.60 37.75 27.67
CA ASN A 122 22.35 37.19 26.56
C ASN A 122 22.02 35.70 26.43
N THR A 123 21.78 35.23 25.21
CA THR A 123 21.59 33.80 24.95
C THR A 123 22.14 33.35 23.61
N ASP A 124 22.67 32.13 23.59
CA ASP A 124 23.00 31.36 22.40
C ASP A 124 22.07 30.15 22.22
N THR A 125 20.99 30.07 23.01
CA THR A 125 20.05 28.96 23.07
C THR A 125 18.67 29.39 22.58
N PHE A 126 18.13 28.67 21.61
CA PHE A 126 16.85 28.99 20.97
C PHE A 126 15.93 27.77 20.96
N LEU A 127 14.63 27.98 21.21
CA LEU A 127 13.65 26.92 21.03
C LEU A 127 13.51 26.59 19.55
N VAL A 128 13.47 25.29 19.27
CA VAL A 128 13.30 24.75 17.95
C VAL A 128 12.17 23.72 17.97
N LEU A 129 11.24 23.82 17.03
CA LEU A 129 10.28 22.76 16.72
C LEU A 129 10.89 21.84 15.66
N ARG A 130 10.96 20.56 15.94
CA ARG A 130 11.45 19.53 15.03
C ARG A 130 10.31 18.74 14.45
N PHE A 131 10.50 18.32 13.20
CA PHE A 131 9.58 17.40 12.55
C PHE A 131 10.33 16.43 11.64
N ALA A 132 9.81 15.21 11.55
CA ALA A 132 10.37 14.19 10.68
C ALA A 132 9.27 13.40 9.98
N PRO A 133 9.23 13.42 8.64
CA PRO A 133 8.39 12.49 7.90
C PRO A 133 9.00 11.09 7.95
N VAL A 134 8.20 10.11 8.35
CA VAL A 134 8.55 8.70 8.36
C VAL A 134 7.57 7.97 7.45
N ILE A 135 8.08 7.42 6.37
CA ILE A 135 7.32 6.73 5.34
C ILE A 135 7.50 5.23 5.53
N THR A 136 6.41 4.49 5.68
CA THR A 136 6.46 3.03 5.64
C THR A 136 5.98 2.55 4.28
N LEU A 137 6.85 1.87 3.55
CA LEU A 137 6.51 1.19 2.30
C LEU A 137 6.32 -0.30 2.54
N HIS A 138 5.38 -0.88 1.82
CA HIS A 138 5.13 -2.32 1.79
C HIS A 138 5.27 -2.79 0.34
N ASN A 139 6.08 -3.81 0.08
CA ASN A 139 6.07 -4.51 -1.20
C ASN A 139 4.96 -5.55 -1.19
N PRO A 140 3.82 -5.36 -1.87
CA PRO A 140 2.72 -6.31 -1.80
C PRO A 140 2.92 -7.55 -2.68
N TYR A 141 4.04 -7.64 -3.43
CA TYR A 141 4.25 -8.67 -4.45
C TYR A 141 5.15 -9.82 -3.99
N SER A 142 5.01 -10.97 -4.65
CA SER A 142 5.77 -12.20 -4.38
C SER A 142 7.22 -12.18 -4.87
N VAL A 143 7.67 -11.09 -5.47
CA VAL A 143 9.05 -10.88 -5.97
C VAL A 143 9.63 -9.60 -5.38
N PRO A 144 10.97 -9.47 -5.26
CA PRO A 144 11.59 -8.22 -4.85
C PRO A 144 11.28 -7.11 -5.87
N ILE A 145 11.11 -5.89 -5.37
CA ILE A 145 10.93 -4.70 -6.21
C ILE A 145 12.06 -3.72 -5.97
N THR A 146 12.66 -3.20 -7.05
CA THR A 146 13.72 -2.19 -6.96
C THR A 146 13.18 -0.81 -7.33
N VAL A 147 13.22 0.10 -6.37
CA VAL A 147 12.82 1.51 -6.47
C VAL A 147 14.05 2.36 -6.79
N SER A 148 14.11 2.90 -8.01
CA SER A 148 15.19 3.79 -8.44
C SER A 148 14.99 5.23 -7.96
N ARG A 149 13.77 5.77 -8.13
CA ARG A 149 13.33 7.04 -7.54
C ARG A 149 11.81 7.15 -7.43
N MET A 150 11.33 7.13 -6.20
CA MET A 150 9.96 7.41 -5.82
C MET A 150 9.92 8.58 -4.85
N SER A 151 8.82 9.32 -4.83
CA SER A 151 8.58 10.33 -3.81
C SER A 151 7.19 10.21 -3.22
N VAL A 152 7.09 10.48 -1.93
CA VAL A 152 5.82 10.65 -1.22
C VAL A 152 5.70 12.12 -0.84
N VAL A 153 4.67 12.77 -1.37
CA VAL A 153 4.37 14.18 -1.12
C VAL A 153 3.19 14.27 -0.17
N PHE A 154 3.36 15.03 0.90
CA PHE A 154 2.30 15.38 1.83
C PHE A 154 2.19 16.90 1.92
N GLU A 155 0.96 17.40 2.00
CA GLU A 155 0.66 18.82 1.88
C GLU A 155 -0.29 19.25 2.99
N ASP A 156 -0.12 20.47 3.50
CA ASP A 156 -1.12 21.13 4.36
C ASP A 156 -1.49 20.35 5.64
N MET A 157 -0.47 20.02 6.43
CA MET A 157 -0.63 19.24 7.66
C MET A 157 -1.46 20.00 8.71
N PRO A 158 -2.59 19.41 9.17
CA PRO A 158 -3.54 20.10 10.03
C PRO A 158 -3.14 20.04 11.51
N VAL A 159 -1.92 20.47 11.84
CA VAL A 159 -1.41 20.51 13.22
C VAL A 159 -1.03 21.95 13.55
N GLY A 160 -1.35 22.41 14.76
CA GLY A 160 -0.94 23.72 15.27
C GLY A 160 -0.20 23.63 16.60
N PHE A 161 0.63 24.65 16.89
CA PHE A 161 1.47 24.72 18.08
C PHE A 161 1.36 26.08 18.78
N GLN A 162 1.39 26.08 20.10
CA GLN A 162 1.52 27.26 20.95
C GLN A 162 2.64 27.02 21.93
N PHE A 163 3.53 28.01 22.03
CA PHE A 163 4.69 27.96 22.92
C PHE A 163 4.43 28.87 24.11
N VAL A 164 4.69 28.39 25.32
CA VAL A 164 4.49 29.13 26.57
C VAL A 164 5.82 29.12 27.32
N VAL A 165 6.32 30.29 27.68
CA VAL A 165 7.58 30.43 28.44
C VAL A 165 7.27 31.11 29.77
N ASN A 166 7.66 30.48 30.88
CA ASN A 166 7.40 30.97 32.24
C ASN A 166 5.90 31.27 32.50
N GLY A 167 5.02 30.41 32.00
CA GLY A 167 3.57 30.56 32.10
C GLY A 167 2.97 31.66 31.21
N ARG A 168 3.78 32.36 30.40
CA ARG A 168 3.34 33.43 29.51
C ARG A 168 3.35 32.93 28.06
N PRO A 169 2.22 32.94 27.34
CA PRO A 169 2.18 32.52 25.95
C PRO A 169 3.13 33.36 25.10
N PHE A 170 4.00 32.72 24.31
CA PHE A 170 4.79 33.41 23.30
C PHE A 170 3.95 33.66 22.06
N THR A 171 3.12 32.71 21.63
CA THR A 171 2.06 32.92 20.62
C THR A 171 0.69 33.00 21.28
N GLY A 172 -0.19 33.90 20.82
CA GLY A 172 -1.50 34.12 21.47
C GLY A 172 -2.47 32.94 21.40
N LYS A 173 -2.28 32.04 20.43
CA LYS A 173 -3.05 30.81 20.22
C LYS A 173 -2.20 29.79 19.47
N LEU A 174 -2.73 28.59 19.26
CA LEU A 174 -2.13 27.59 18.39
C LEU A 174 -1.95 28.18 16.97
N ALA A 175 -0.69 28.28 16.55
CA ALA A 175 -0.30 28.69 15.20
C ALA A 175 -0.21 27.46 14.30
N PRO A 176 -0.83 27.45 13.11
CA PRO A 176 -0.72 26.34 12.17
C PRO A 176 0.75 26.03 11.83
N PHE A 177 1.11 24.75 11.81
CA PHE A 177 2.45 24.26 11.44
C PHE A 177 2.94 24.86 10.13
N ASN A 178 2.01 25.00 9.18
CA ASN A 178 2.29 25.59 7.87
C ASN A 178 2.84 27.02 7.93
N PHE A 179 2.48 27.79 8.97
CA PHE A 179 2.85 29.20 9.09
C PHE A 179 4.16 29.41 9.85
N LEU A 180 4.67 28.38 10.52
CA LEU A 180 5.97 28.43 11.19
C LEU A 180 7.11 28.50 10.17
N ASN A 181 8.28 29.04 10.51
CA ASN A 181 9.44 29.17 9.62
C ASN A 181 9.24 30.01 8.35
N VAL A 182 8.29 30.95 8.33
CA VAL A 182 8.02 31.83 7.19
C VAL A 182 8.62 33.22 7.42
N ALA A 183 9.52 33.66 6.52
CA ALA A 183 10.28 34.90 6.68
C ALA A 183 9.48 36.20 6.38
N ALA A 184 8.45 36.16 5.54
CA ALA A 184 7.72 37.35 5.06
C ALA A 184 6.27 37.43 5.60
N ASN A 185 5.72 38.65 5.69
CA ASN A 185 4.41 38.93 6.30
C ASN A 185 3.19 38.44 5.50
N ASP A 186 3.35 38.10 4.21
CA ASP A 186 2.23 37.82 3.30
C ASP A 186 2.18 36.38 2.77
N ARG A 187 3.00 35.48 3.32
CA ARG A 187 3.11 34.08 2.84
C ARG A 187 2.21 33.09 3.58
N SER A 188 1.33 33.58 4.47
CA SER A 188 0.42 32.75 5.30
C SER A 188 -0.75 32.13 4.52
N ALA A 189 -0.84 32.29 3.21
CA ALA A 189 -1.85 31.61 2.38
C ALA A 189 -1.22 30.64 1.36
N ALA A 190 0.11 30.52 1.34
CA ALA A 190 0.81 29.64 0.41
C ALA A 190 0.65 28.18 0.84
N LYS A 191 0.41 27.32 -0.14
CA LYS A 191 0.38 25.87 0.03
C LYS A 191 1.75 25.38 0.48
N GLN A 192 1.78 24.49 1.48
CA GLN A 192 3.04 23.88 1.91
C GLN A 192 3.07 22.40 1.55
N SER A 193 4.09 22.00 0.80
CA SER A 193 4.30 20.63 0.35
C SER A 193 5.67 20.11 0.79
N PHE A 194 5.73 18.90 1.28
CA PHE A 194 6.99 18.24 1.59
C PHE A 194 7.11 16.99 0.75
N ARG A 195 8.29 16.76 0.19
CA ARG A 195 8.56 15.68 -0.74
C ARG A 195 9.63 14.77 -0.16
N ALA A 196 9.21 13.67 0.44
CA ALA A 196 10.11 12.58 0.84
C ALA A 196 10.55 11.80 -0.41
N ILE A 197 11.85 11.67 -0.66
CA ILE A 197 12.42 11.00 -1.84
C ILE A 197 13.08 9.70 -1.39
N ILE A 198 12.69 8.58 -1.99
CA ILE A 198 13.16 7.22 -1.68
C ILE A 198 13.73 6.62 -2.96
N GLY A 199 14.96 6.13 -2.89
CA GLY A 199 15.71 5.80 -4.09
C GLY A 199 16.14 7.08 -4.80
N ASP A 200 17.44 7.38 -4.85
CA ASP A 200 17.94 8.45 -5.74
C ASP A 200 19.46 8.34 -5.87
N THR A 201 19.99 8.56 -7.08
CA THR A 201 21.45 8.57 -7.32
C THR A 201 22.04 9.99 -7.35
N GLY A 202 21.25 11.01 -7.04
CA GLY A 202 21.71 12.39 -6.91
C GLY A 202 22.68 12.61 -5.73
N SER A 203 23.27 13.79 -5.64
CA SER A 203 24.32 14.14 -4.67
C SER A 203 23.92 14.05 -3.19
N LYS A 204 22.61 13.98 -2.89
CA LYS A 204 22.05 13.73 -1.55
C LYS A 204 21.24 12.43 -1.45
N GLY A 205 21.20 11.65 -2.54
CA GLY A 205 20.43 10.42 -2.66
C GLY A 205 21.09 9.22 -1.96
N THR A 206 20.32 8.17 -1.75
CA THR A 206 20.77 6.94 -1.04
C THR A 206 21.10 5.78 -1.98
N GLY A 207 20.98 5.98 -3.29
CA GLY A 207 21.01 4.92 -4.30
C GLY A 207 19.65 4.22 -4.46
N PRO A 208 19.48 3.31 -5.43
CA PRO A 208 18.27 2.52 -5.59
C PRO A 208 17.99 1.64 -4.38
N GLU A 209 16.72 1.49 -4.01
CA GLU A 209 16.30 0.68 -2.86
C GLU A 209 15.54 -0.55 -3.30
N THR A 210 15.95 -1.73 -2.80
CA THR A 210 15.23 -2.98 -3.05
C THR A 210 14.43 -3.38 -1.83
N LEU A 211 13.15 -3.67 -2.03
CA LEU A 211 12.27 -4.26 -1.03
C LEU A 211 12.12 -5.75 -1.34
N ALA A 212 12.39 -6.62 -0.36
CA ALA A 212 12.19 -8.06 -0.51
C ALA A 212 10.70 -8.41 -0.69
N PRO A 213 10.33 -9.62 -1.13
CA PRO A 213 8.94 -10.02 -1.29
C PRO A 213 8.14 -9.82 0.00
N GLY A 214 7.00 -9.15 -0.07
CA GLY A 214 6.19 -8.84 1.11
C GLY A 214 6.80 -7.85 2.12
N GLU A 215 8.02 -7.35 1.93
CA GLU A 215 8.75 -6.58 2.95
C GLU A 215 8.06 -5.25 3.29
N VAL A 216 8.05 -4.93 4.59
CA VAL A 216 7.64 -3.64 5.14
C VAL A 216 8.88 -2.87 5.59
N ALA A 217 9.22 -1.79 4.92
CA ALA A 217 10.41 -0.99 5.21
C ALA A 217 10.05 0.44 5.60
N ILE A 218 10.76 0.98 6.59
CA ILE A 218 10.63 2.37 7.03
C ILE A 218 11.70 3.21 6.35
N PHE A 219 11.33 4.43 5.96
CA PHE A 219 12.20 5.44 5.40
C PHE A 219 12.01 6.74 6.15
N SER A 220 13.11 7.43 6.43
CA SER A 220 13.12 8.70 7.16
C SER A 220 14.23 9.60 6.63
N PRO A 221 14.28 10.89 7.02
CA PRO A 221 15.27 11.83 6.48
C PRO A 221 16.70 11.28 6.55
N ASN A 222 17.44 11.44 5.45
CA ASN A 222 18.83 11.01 5.31
C ASN A 222 19.77 11.93 6.10
N LEU A 223 19.72 11.80 7.43
CA LEU A 223 20.56 12.50 8.38
C LEU A 223 21.56 11.52 8.99
N ASP A 224 22.83 11.89 8.99
CA ASP A 224 23.93 11.13 9.55
C ASP A 224 23.85 11.16 11.10
N PRO A 225 23.67 10.00 11.77
CA PRO A 225 23.50 9.94 13.21
C PRO A 225 24.77 10.35 13.97
N ASP A 226 25.93 10.32 13.32
CA ASP A 226 27.22 10.66 13.90
C ASP A 226 27.55 12.17 13.83
N LYS A 227 26.73 12.95 13.12
CA LYS A 227 26.95 14.40 12.95
C LYS A 227 26.03 15.24 13.84
N GLY A 228 26.52 16.41 14.24
CA GLY A 228 25.72 17.45 14.89
C GLY A 228 24.86 18.23 13.88
N LEU A 229 23.93 19.05 14.38
CA LEU A 229 23.12 19.96 13.56
C LEU A 229 23.95 21.04 12.84
N ASP A 230 25.11 21.39 13.41
CA ASP A 230 26.07 22.32 12.81
C ASP A 230 26.78 21.76 11.56
N GLN A 231 26.80 20.42 11.41
CA GLN A 231 27.49 19.72 10.33
C GLN A 231 26.56 19.19 9.23
N GLN A 232 25.25 19.15 9.48
CA GLN A 232 24.27 18.69 8.50
C GLN A 232 23.04 19.62 8.49
N PHE A 233 22.77 20.21 7.33
CA PHE A 233 21.71 21.19 7.14
C PHE A 233 20.32 20.56 7.31
N GLY A 234 19.70 20.80 8.48
CA GLY A 234 18.35 20.36 8.83
C GLY A 234 17.26 21.44 8.71
N GLU A 235 17.57 22.57 8.07
CA GLU A 235 16.62 23.66 7.86
C GLU A 235 15.84 23.46 6.55
N VAL A 236 14.51 23.57 6.62
CA VAL A 236 13.70 23.73 5.40
C VAL A 236 13.57 25.22 5.11
N ASP A 237 14.37 25.69 4.16
CA ASP A 237 14.33 27.08 3.68
C ASP A 237 12.98 27.35 2.97
N LYS A 238 12.22 28.33 3.46
CA LYS A 238 10.87 28.69 2.98
C LYS A 238 10.90 29.91 2.06
N ASN A 239 11.81 29.94 1.09
CA ASN A 239 12.05 31.13 0.27
C ASN A 239 11.07 31.36 -0.90
N GLU A 240 10.17 30.42 -1.23
CA GLU A 240 9.28 30.53 -2.41
C GLU A 240 7.79 30.23 -2.13
N THR A 241 6.91 30.65 -3.06
CA THR A 241 5.43 30.59 -2.99
C THR A 241 4.85 29.17 -3.09
N ASN A 242 5.68 28.15 -3.31
CA ASN A 242 5.36 26.72 -3.23
C ASN A 242 6.62 26.00 -2.72
N VAL A 243 6.83 25.98 -1.40
CA VAL A 243 7.99 25.30 -0.83
C VAL A 243 7.79 23.80 -1.03
N VAL A 244 8.57 23.19 -1.94
CA VAL A 244 8.80 21.74 -1.97
C VAL A 244 10.10 21.51 -1.21
N GLY A 245 10.01 21.21 0.08
CA GLY A 245 11.17 20.68 0.79
C GLY A 245 11.46 19.29 0.24
N GLU A 246 12.48 19.15 -0.61
CA GLU A 246 12.98 17.85 -1.02
C GLU A 246 13.72 17.23 0.17
N ILE A 247 13.23 16.08 0.61
CA ILE A 247 13.71 15.36 1.79
C ILE A 247 14.23 14.01 1.29
N PRO A 248 15.53 13.89 0.98
CA PRO A 248 16.14 12.60 0.72
C PRO A 248 15.93 11.71 1.94
N CYS A 249 15.44 10.49 1.73
CA CYS A 249 15.15 9.55 2.78
C CYS A 249 16.05 8.33 2.66
N ARG A 250 16.49 7.82 3.81
CA ARG A 250 17.21 6.55 3.93
C ARG A 250 16.34 5.53 4.63
N ARG A 251 16.62 4.25 4.40
CA ARG A 251 16.01 3.15 5.14
C ARG A 251 16.31 3.28 6.65
N GLY A 252 15.30 2.97 7.47
CA GLY A 252 15.33 3.04 8.92
C GLY A 252 14.86 4.38 9.49
N TRP A 253 14.94 4.48 10.83
CA TRP A 253 14.57 5.65 11.63
C TRP A 253 15.66 5.91 12.67
N ALA A 254 16.12 7.16 12.77
CA ALA A 254 17.25 7.54 13.64
C ALA A 254 16.84 8.08 15.02
N GLY A 255 15.55 7.94 15.39
CA GLY A 255 15.00 8.31 16.69
C GLY A 255 14.40 9.71 16.76
N GLY A 256 13.81 10.06 17.90
CA GLY A 256 13.09 11.34 18.08
C GLY A 256 13.93 12.61 17.87
N GLY A 257 15.26 12.47 17.92
CA GLY A 257 16.25 13.48 17.59
C GLY A 257 16.65 13.51 16.10
N ALA A 258 16.00 12.75 15.22
CA ALA A 258 16.18 12.85 13.77
C ALA A 258 15.06 13.69 13.16
N GLY A 259 15.37 14.51 12.16
CA GLY A 259 14.38 15.35 11.47
C GLY A 259 14.85 16.77 11.19
N PHE A 260 14.02 17.50 10.47
CA PHE A 260 14.21 18.91 10.16
C PHE A 260 13.73 19.77 11.32
N TYR A 261 14.03 21.07 11.23
CA TYR A 261 13.64 22.01 12.26
C TYR A 261 13.07 23.31 11.71
N PHE A 262 12.22 23.92 12.54
CA PHE A 262 11.73 25.29 12.45
C PHE A 262 12.18 26.07 13.68
N TYR A 263 12.67 27.29 13.47
CA TYR A 263 13.15 28.17 14.54
C TYR A 263 12.44 29.51 14.56
N HIS A 264 11.79 29.94 13.46
CA HIS A 264 10.79 31.01 13.53
C HIS A 264 9.43 30.42 13.95
N LEU A 265 9.22 30.36 15.26
CA LEU A 265 8.06 29.73 15.89
C LEU A 265 6.89 30.70 16.16
N ALA A 266 7.08 31.98 15.84
CA ALA A 266 6.10 33.03 16.08
C ALA A 266 5.78 33.78 14.77
N PRO A 267 4.79 33.31 13.99
CA PRO A 267 4.42 33.91 12.71
C PRO A 267 3.69 35.26 12.88
N THR A 268 3.60 36.02 11.79
CA THR A 268 2.88 37.31 11.77
C THR A 268 1.37 37.15 11.50
N GLY A 269 0.61 38.24 11.55
CA GLY A 269 -0.86 38.23 11.42
C GLY A 269 -1.59 37.94 12.74
N GLY A 270 -2.78 37.32 12.69
CA GLY A 270 -3.59 36.99 13.88
C GLY A 270 -3.00 35.90 14.80
N TYR A 271 -1.75 35.50 14.59
CA TYR A 271 -0.97 34.51 15.35
C TYR A 271 0.32 35.10 15.94
N THR A 272 0.41 36.44 15.97
CA THR A 272 1.54 37.21 16.49
C THR A 272 1.86 36.89 17.95
N ASN A 273 3.05 37.32 18.38
CA ASN A 273 3.47 37.08 19.75
C ASN A 273 2.48 37.70 20.72
N SER A 274 2.22 37.01 21.84
CA SER A 274 1.41 37.58 22.91
C SER A 274 2.01 38.91 23.37
N PRO A 275 1.20 39.95 23.64
CA PRO A 275 1.66 41.16 24.30
C PRO A 275 2.43 40.89 25.60
N ASP A 276 2.12 39.76 26.24
CA ASP A 276 2.62 39.33 27.55
C ASP A 276 4.04 38.72 27.53
N ASN A 277 4.60 38.43 26.36
CA ASN A 277 5.91 37.77 26.25
C ASN A 277 6.69 38.16 24.99
N ARG A 278 6.84 39.47 24.75
CA ARG A 278 7.61 39.97 23.60
C ARG A 278 9.10 40.03 23.92
N ARG A 279 9.90 39.52 23.00
CA ARG A 279 11.36 39.57 23.05
C ARG A 279 11.88 40.34 21.84
N PHE A 280 12.90 41.17 22.04
CA PHE A 280 13.47 42.03 20.99
C PHE A 280 14.98 41.82 20.86
N TYR A 281 15.46 41.74 19.62
CA TYR A 281 16.87 41.69 19.24
C TYR A 281 17.14 42.76 18.20
N ASN A 282 18.19 43.58 18.39
CA ASN A 282 18.51 44.73 17.53
C ASN A 282 17.31 45.67 17.25
N GLY A 283 16.44 45.88 18.25
CA GLY A 283 15.25 46.73 18.12
C GLY A 283 14.06 46.09 17.39
N TYR A 284 14.23 44.90 16.80
CA TYR A 284 13.16 44.16 16.14
C TYR A 284 12.61 43.06 17.04
N GLN A 285 11.29 42.88 17.02
CA GLN A 285 10.65 41.79 17.75
C GLN A 285 11.08 40.44 17.17
N THR A 286 11.54 39.52 18.03
CA THR A 286 12.01 38.21 17.58
C THR A 286 10.84 37.32 17.20
N ARG A 287 11.01 36.59 16.09
CA ARG A 287 10.13 35.47 15.69
C ARG A 287 10.67 34.12 16.16
N THR A 288 11.95 34.10 16.51
CA THR A 288 12.57 33.02 17.25
C THR A 288 12.27 33.19 18.73
N ILE A 289 12.33 32.08 19.47
CA ILE A 289 12.15 32.07 20.93
C ILE A 289 13.54 31.88 21.55
N PRO A 290 14.30 32.97 21.80
CA PRO A 290 15.52 32.89 22.60
C PRO A 290 15.17 32.39 24.00
N LEU A 291 16.04 31.63 24.67
CA LEU A 291 15.75 31.02 25.98
C LEU A 291 16.83 31.32 27.02
N LYS A 292 16.44 31.50 28.28
CA LYS A 292 17.35 31.51 29.45
C LYS A 292 17.47 30.10 30.05
N PRO A 293 18.58 29.72 30.71
CA PRO A 293 18.70 28.41 31.35
C PRO A 293 17.63 28.10 32.39
N ASP A 294 17.13 29.11 33.09
CA ASP A 294 16.08 29.02 34.12
C ASP A 294 14.65 29.09 33.56
N ASP A 295 14.48 29.40 32.27
CA ASP A 295 13.18 29.42 31.62
C ASP A 295 12.49 28.03 31.74
N ARG A 296 11.17 28.07 31.81
CA ARG A 296 10.28 26.90 31.81
C ARG A 296 9.41 26.94 30.56
N VAL A 297 9.54 25.94 29.69
CA VAL A 297 8.79 25.87 28.44
C VAL A 297 7.69 24.82 28.53
N GLU A 298 6.47 25.24 28.22
CA GLU A 298 5.31 24.38 27.98
C GLU A 298 4.92 24.53 26.50
N ILE A 299 4.51 23.42 25.89
CA ILE A 299 4.06 23.41 24.50
C ILE A 299 2.65 22.84 24.45
N ARG A 300 1.75 23.58 23.80
CA ARG A 300 0.39 23.15 23.51
C ARG A 300 0.26 22.88 22.03
N TYR A 301 -0.50 21.86 21.65
CA TYR A 301 -0.63 21.44 20.26
C TYR A 301 -1.97 20.73 20.02
N GLY A 302 -2.44 20.72 18.78
CA GLY A 302 -3.72 20.11 18.44
C GLY A 302 -4.02 20.21 16.95
N ILE A 303 -5.20 19.72 16.56
CA ILE A 303 -5.62 19.68 15.16
C ILE A 303 -6.09 21.07 14.74
N ILE A 304 -5.31 21.73 13.87
CA ILE A 304 -5.66 23.02 13.29
C ILE A 304 -5.23 23.04 11.82
N PRO A 305 -6.18 23.19 10.88
CA PRO A 305 -5.84 23.32 9.47
C PRO A 305 -5.17 24.67 9.17
N PRO A 306 -4.38 24.77 8.09
CA PRO A 306 -3.83 26.05 7.64
C PRO A 306 -4.95 27.04 7.29
N ALA A 307 -4.81 28.30 7.71
CA ALA A 307 -5.76 29.36 7.35
C ALA A 307 -5.59 29.80 5.89
N GLY A 308 -6.67 30.21 5.22
CA GLY A 308 -6.60 30.70 3.82
C GLY A 308 -6.40 29.62 2.74
N VAL A 309 -6.11 28.38 3.13
CA VAL A 309 -6.18 27.20 2.26
C VAL A 309 -7.61 26.66 2.32
N PRO A 310 -8.28 26.33 1.19
CA PRO A 310 -9.59 25.70 1.21
C PRO A 310 -9.60 24.50 2.17
N ALA A 311 -10.40 24.59 3.23
CA ALA A 311 -10.43 23.58 4.27
C ALA A 311 -10.94 22.25 3.69
N GLY A 312 -10.50 21.16 4.31
CA GLY A 312 -11.18 19.87 4.18
C GLY A 312 -10.44 18.79 3.42
N THR A 313 -9.12 18.86 3.23
CA THR A 313 -8.37 17.73 2.63
C THR A 313 -6.98 17.52 3.22
N ILE A 314 -6.53 16.26 3.24
CA ILE A 314 -5.17 15.80 3.59
C ILE A 314 -4.71 14.88 2.46
N PRO A 315 -3.95 15.40 1.47
CA PRO A 315 -3.48 14.60 0.35
C PRO A 315 -2.13 13.93 0.63
N ILE A 316 -2.01 12.67 0.22
CA ILE A 316 -0.76 11.97 -0.07
C ILE A 316 -0.69 11.78 -1.57
N LYS A 317 0.42 12.19 -2.19
CA LYS A 317 0.71 11.88 -3.59
C LYS A 317 1.96 11.03 -3.67
N VAL A 318 1.88 9.97 -4.47
CA VAL A 318 3.06 9.20 -4.84
C VAL A 318 3.48 9.65 -6.22
N ILE A 319 4.73 10.08 -6.33
CA ILE A 319 5.38 10.49 -7.58
C ILE A 319 6.44 9.45 -7.90
N TYR A 320 6.47 8.99 -9.14
CA TYR A 320 7.51 8.09 -9.62
C TYR A 320 8.22 8.74 -10.81
N ARG A 321 9.54 8.56 -10.90
CA ARG A 321 10.33 9.06 -12.02
C ARG A 321 10.50 7.96 -13.06
N ALA A 322 9.83 8.11 -14.20
CA ALA A 322 10.11 7.30 -15.39
C ALA A 322 10.98 8.09 -16.36
N GLY A 323 12.19 7.56 -16.62
CA GLY A 323 13.20 8.27 -17.41
C GLY A 323 13.59 9.59 -16.74
N ALA A 324 13.44 10.71 -17.46
CA ALA A 324 13.79 12.04 -16.97
C ALA A 324 12.65 12.79 -16.25
N ASN A 325 11.41 12.27 -16.29
CA ASN A 325 10.22 13.02 -15.87
C ASN A 325 9.60 12.47 -14.59
N ASP A 326 9.30 13.37 -13.65
CA ASP A 326 8.52 13.07 -12.47
C ASP A 326 7.02 13.03 -12.83
N GLN A 327 6.34 11.92 -12.54
CA GLN A 327 4.90 11.78 -12.76
C GLN A 327 4.21 11.36 -11.48
N THR A 328 3.07 12.00 -11.17
CA THR A 328 2.20 11.49 -10.11
C THR A 328 1.59 10.19 -10.60
N VAL A 329 1.71 9.14 -9.79
CA VAL A 329 1.24 7.77 -10.08
C VAL A 329 0.19 7.31 -9.10
N ARG A 330 0.21 7.82 -7.87
CA ARG A 330 -0.89 7.61 -6.92
C ARG A 330 -1.32 8.89 -6.21
N THR A 331 -2.59 8.97 -5.86
CA THR A 331 -3.13 10.05 -5.01
C THR A 331 -4.13 9.47 -4.01
N HIS A 332 -3.82 9.57 -2.73
CA HIS A 332 -4.75 9.26 -1.65
C HIS A 332 -5.13 10.56 -0.97
N GLN A 333 -6.43 10.84 -0.90
CA GLN A 333 -6.94 12.08 -0.35
C GLN A 333 -8.01 11.75 0.69
N LEU A 334 -7.73 12.07 1.95
CA LEU A 334 -8.77 12.16 2.96
C LEU A 334 -9.36 13.56 2.93
N SER A 335 -10.67 13.67 3.05
CA SER A 335 -11.37 14.94 3.18
C SER A 335 -12.22 14.99 4.44
N TYR A 336 -12.58 16.20 4.88
CA TYR A 336 -13.39 16.43 6.07
C TYR A 336 -14.22 17.71 5.91
N ASP A 337 -15.46 17.71 6.39
CA ASP A 337 -16.34 18.90 6.26
C ASP A 337 -16.02 19.97 7.32
N THR A 338 -15.59 19.53 8.51
CA THR A 338 -15.26 20.40 9.64
C THR A 338 -14.10 19.82 10.44
N VAL A 339 -13.39 20.68 11.18
CA VAL A 339 -12.30 20.25 12.08
C VAL A 339 -12.82 19.28 13.15
N GLN A 340 -14.03 19.52 13.68
CA GLN A 340 -14.64 18.64 14.68
C GLN A 340 -14.84 17.21 14.17
N LYS A 341 -15.24 17.05 12.90
CA LYS A 341 -15.37 15.72 12.28
C LYS A 341 -14.01 15.04 12.07
N LEU A 342 -12.97 15.80 11.73
CA LEU A 342 -11.61 15.29 11.64
C LEU A 342 -11.07 14.83 13.00
N GLU A 343 -11.26 15.64 14.05
CA GLU A 343 -10.91 15.27 15.43
C GLU A 343 -11.67 14.02 15.87
N THR A 344 -12.97 13.98 15.62
CA THR A 344 -13.82 12.84 15.98
C THR A 344 -13.41 11.58 15.23
N SER A 345 -12.99 11.66 13.96
CA SER A 345 -12.50 10.48 13.22
C SER A 345 -11.20 9.94 13.80
N MET A 346 -10.33 10.82 14.33
CA MET A 346 -9.11 10.44 15.06
C MET A 346 -9.36 9.94 16.49
N GLY A 347 -10.59 10.02 17.00
CA GLY A 347 -10.93 9.61 18.38
C GLY A 347 -10.75 10.72 19.41
N LEU A 348 -10.55 11.95 18.96
CA LEU A 348 -10.35 13.10 19.82
C LEU A 348 -11.69 13.77 20.15
N ALA A 349 -11.78 14.35 21.35
CA ALA A 349 -12.87 15.25 21.69
C ALA A 349 -12.80 16.51 20.79
N PRO A 350 -13.94 17.09 20.37
CA PRO A 350 -13.93 18.34 19.62
C PRO A 350 -13.16 19.46 20.33
N GLY A 351 -12.23 20.11 19.64
CA GLY A 351 -11.36 21.15 20.18
C GLY A 351 -10.26 20.63 21.12
N LYS A 352 -9.88 19.35 21.02
CA LYS A 352 -8.85 18.76 21.89
C LYS A 352 -7.50 19.47 21.68
N VAL A 353 -7.01 20.07 22.75
CA VAL A 353 -5.64 20.61 22.84
C VAL A 353 -4.84 19.72 23.78
N PHE A 354 -3.72 19.21 23.27
CA PHE A 354 -2.70 18.53 24.04
C PHE A 354 -1.76 19.55 24.65
N THR A 355 -1.24 19.24 25.83
CA THR A 355 -0.23 20.03 26.52
C THR A 355 0.86 19.08 26.97
N THR A 356 2.12 19.52 26.87
CA THR A 356 3.23 18.81 27.49
C THR A 356 2.90 18.49 28.96
N PRO A 357 3.27 17.31 29.50
CA PRO A 357 2.83 16.88 30.84
C PRO A 357 3.15 17.87 31.96
N ARG A 358 4.20 18.67 31.77
CA ARG A 358 4.63 19.77 32.63
C ARG A 358 5.49 20.76 31.82
N PRO A 359 5.73 21.96 32.35
CA PRO A 359 6.80 22.82 31.86
C PRO A 359 8.18 22.19 32.08
N TYR A 360 9.05 22.26 31.07
CA TYR A 360 10.42 21.74 31.11
C TYR A 360 11.43 22.85 31.38
N ASN A 361 12.40 22.61 32.27
CA ASN A 361 13.55 23.51 32.44
C ASN A 361 14.38 23.53 31.16
N VAL A 362 14.74 24.72 30.70
CA VAL A 362 15.59 24.82 29.51
C VAL A 362 16.95 24.16 29.75
N GLY A 363 17.73 24.65 30.71
CA GLY A 363 19.12 24.23 30.90
C GLY A 363 19.30 22.77 31.33
N ALA A 364 18.41 22.26 32.17
CA ALA A 364 18.49 20.91 32.70
C ALA A 364 17.83 19.85 31.82
N GLU A 365 16.78 20.19 31.05
CA GLU A 365 15.86 19.19 30.50
C GLU A 365 15.64 19.25 28.98
N MET A 366 15.87 20.40 28.31
CA MET A 366 15.62 20.50 26.86
C MET A 366 16.80 21.00 26.00
N THR A 367 17.89 21.48 26.62
CA THR A 367 19.01 22.05 25.85
C THR A 367 19.97 20.99 25.32
N GLU A 368 20.16 20.99 24.00
CA GLU A 368 21.18 20.24 23.27
C GLU A 368 22.18 21.20 22.59
N SER A 369 23.45 20.79 22.47
CA SER A 369 24.43 21.55 21.68
C SER A 369 24.28 21.22 20.19
N ALA A 370 24.39 22.24 19.32
CA ALA A 370 24.37 22.06 17.87
C ALA A 370 25.44 21.07 17.38
N SER A 371 26.57 21.00 18.07
CA SER A 371 27.68 20.08 17.76
C SER A 371 27.53 18.67 18.32
N THR A 372 26.51 18.40 19.15
CA THR A 372 26.29 17.05 19.70
C THR A 372 25.77 16.14 18.59
N PRO A 373 26.40 14.96 18.35
CA PRO A 373 25.90 14.00 17.37
C PRO A 373 24.43 13.64 17.60
N LEU A 374 23.62 13.56 16.53
CA LEU A 374 22.18 13.29 16.65
C LEU A 374 21.87 12.08 17.53
N LYS A 375 22.63 10.99 17.35
CA LYS A 375 22.43 9.74 18.12
C LYS A 375 22.57 9.93 19.64
N ASN A 376 23.31 10.95 20.07
CA ASN A 376 23.61 11.24 21.47
C ASN A 376 22.63 12.24 22.10
N PHE A 377 21.65 12.75 21.36
CA PHE A 377 20.61 13.59 21.94
C PHE A 377 19.85 12.83 23.04
N SER A 378 19.55 13.52 24.13
CA SER A 378 18.88 12.98 25.32
C SER A 378 17.78 13.90 25.87
N ARG A 379 17.77 15.16 25.44
CA ARG A 379 16.90 16.25 25.93
C ARG A 379 15.90 16.72 24.87
N VAL A 380 15.53 15.82 23.96
CA VAL A 380 14.49 16.08 22.96
C VAL A 380 13.13 15.84 23.60
N ILE A 381 12.24 16.81 23.58
CA ILE A 381 10.87 16.68 24.08
C ILE A 381 9.98 16.18 22.95
N ASN A 382 9.56 14.92 23.00
CA ASN A 382 8.65 14.35 22.02
C ASN A 382 7.23 14.87 22.25
N LEU A 383 6.52 15.30 21.20
CA LEU A 383 5.19 15.90 21.30
C LEU A 383 4.11 14.95 20.80
N GLY A 384 4.13 14.60 19.52
CA GLY A 384 3.09 13.76 18.94
C GLY A 384 3.41 13.32 17.51
N VAL A 385 2.63 12.36 17.02
CA VAL A 385 2.77 11.81 15.67
C VAL A 385 1.43 11.89 14.96
N LEU A 386 1.37 12.70 13.89
CA LEU A 386 0.26 12.65 12.94
C LEU A 386 0.50 11.47 12.00
N SER A 387 -0.45 10.55 11.90
CA SER A 387 -0.34 9.37 11.05
C SER A 387 -1.49 9.32 10.05
N LEU A 388 -1.15 9.13 8.78
CA LEU A 388 -2.08 8.66 7.76
C LEU A 388 -1.63 7.25 7.37
N ARG A 389 -2.47 6.26 7.68
CA ARG A 389 -2.08 4.85 7.64
C ARG A 389 -3.16 3.98 7.03
N THR A 390 -2.75 2.89 6.41
CA THR A 390 -3.66 1.91 5.82
C THR A 390 -4.36 1.10 6.90
N ARG A 391 -5.63 0.79 6.70
CA ARG A 391 -6.38 0.00 7.66
C ARG A 391 -5.94 -1.45 7.65
N ASN A 392 -6.07 -2.08 8.82
CA ASN A 392 -5.67 -3.46 9.04
C ASN A 392 -6.71 -4.18 9.92
N SER A 393 -6.44 -5.44 10.23
CA SER A 393 -7.34 -6.29 11.01
C SER A 393 -7.30 -6.04 12.52
N ALA A 394 -6.25 -5.41 13.05
CA ALA A 394 -6.11 -5.12 14.47
C ALA A 394 -7.00 -3.94 14.86
N PHE A 395 -8.05 -4.25 15.62
CA PHE A 395 -8.92 -3.23 16.20
C PHE A 395 -8.27 -2.59 17.42
N ASP A 396 -8.25 -1.26 17.44
CA ASP A 396 -7.90 -0.47 18.61
C ASP A 396 -8.92 0.67 18.78
N PRO A 397 -9.74 0.65 19.85
CA PRO A 397 -10.77 1.67 20.07
C PRO A 397 -10.19 3.06 20.35
N THR A 398 -8.95 3.15 20.83
CA THR A 398 -8.27 4.43 21.08
C THR A 398 -7.79 5.07 19.78
N GLY A 399 -7.49 4.27 18.76
CA GLY A 399 -6.89 4.71 17.50
C GLY A 399 -5.46 5.20 17.64
N ASP A 400 -4.87 5.11 18.84
CA ASP A 400 -3.48 5.51 19.09
C ASP A 400 -2.51 4.54 18.43
N TYR A 401 -2.84 3.24 18.48
CA TYR A 401 -1.91 2.14 18.28
C TYR A 401 -2.30 1.22 17.11
N GLY A 402 -3.59 0.89 16.99
CA GLY A 402 -4.16 0.04 15.94
C GLY A 402 -5.25 0.74 15.12
N SER A 403 -5.93 0.01 14.23
CA SER A 403 -6.97 0.59 13.38
C SER A 403 -8.26 0.81 14.16
N ARG A 404 -8.83 2.01 14.06
CA ARG A 404 -10.09 2.35 14.75
C ARG A 404 -11.32 1.79 14.04
N HIS A 405 -11.20 1.55 12.74
CA HIS A 405 -12.21 0.92 11.93
C HIS A 405 -11.58 -0.29 11.27
N PRO A 406 -11.58 -1.47 11.94
CA PRO A 406 -10.85 -2.61 11.44
C PRO A 406 -11.41 -2.99 10.05
N SER A 407 -10.51 -3.27 9.12
CA SER A 407 -10.88 -3.68 7.76
C SER A 407 -10.31 -5.06 7.46
N ARG A 408 -10.71 -5.60 6.32
CA ARG A 408 -10.14 -6.84 5.78
C ARG A 408 -9.35 -6.48 4.53
N PRO A 409 -8.19 -5.81 4.63
CA PRO A 409 -7.49 -5.22 3.47
C PRO A 409 -7.12 -6.24 2.39
N TRP A 410 -7.12 -7.52 2.74
CA TRP A 410 -6.86 -8.65 1.84
C TRP A 410 -8.11 -9.18 1.12
N SER A 411 -9.30 -8.73 1.48
CA SER A 411 -10.54 -9.01 0.75
C SER A 411 -11.19 -7.72 0.23
N SER A 412 -11.29 -6.69 1.06
CA SER A 412 -11.95 -5.43 0.80
C SER A 412 -11.21 -4.23 1.39
N GLY A 413 -11.35 -3.05 0.78
CA GLY A 413 -10.74 -1.82 1.30
C GLY A 413 -9.22 -1.77 1.11
N LYS A 414 -8.69 -2.38 0.04
CA LYS A 414 -7.24 -2.36 -0.29
C LYS A 414 -6.72 -0.94 -0.55
N ALA A 415 -5.46 -0.68 -0.20
CA ALA A 415 -4.79 0.60 -0.44
C ALA A 415 -3.93 0.64 -1.73
N ILE A 416 -3.80 -0.49 -2.42
CA ILE A 416 -3.00 -0.66 -3.65
C ILE A 416 -3.85 -0.27 -4.87
N THR A 417 -4.36 0.97 -4.88
CA THR A 417 -5.08 1.57 -6.02
C THR A 417 -4.40 2.87 -6.43
N ALA A 418 -4.44 3.26 -7.71
CA ALA A 418 -3.83 4.52 -8.15
C ALA A 418 -4.48 5.75 -7.49
N ASN A 419 -5.74 5.70 -7.12
CA ASN A 419 -6.41 6.85 -6.52
C ASN A 419 -7.37 6.41 -5.42
N SER A 420 -7.53 7.23 -4.40
CA SER A 420 -8.60 7.07 -3.43
C SER A 420 -8.98 8.43 -2.86
N LYS A 421 -10.25 8.78 -2.91
CA LYS A 421 -10.80 9.95 -2.22
C LYS A 421 -11.84 9.49 -1.24
N THR A 422 -11.68 9.85 0.03
CA THR A 422 -12.70 9.51 1.04
C THR A 422 -12.89 10.67 2.00
N ASN A 423 -14.15 11.05 2.21
CA ASN A 423 -14.50 11.98 3.27
C ASN A 423 -14.65 11.21 4.58
N VAL A 424 -13.97 11.63 5.64
CA VAL A 424 -14.09 11.04 6.98
C VAL A 424 -15.51 11.12 7.55
N SER A 425 -16.33 12.01 6.98
CA SER A 425 -17.74 12.20 7.32
C SER A 425 -18.70 11.30 6.54
N SER A 426 -18.20 10.58 5.53
CA SER A 426 -19.02 9.70 4.70
C SER A 426 -19.41 8.43 5.47
N PRO A 427 -20.64 7.90 5.31
CA PRO A 427 -20.99 6.56 5.77
C PRO A 427 -20.02 5.49 5.23
N ASP A 428 -19.52 5.68 4.01
CA ASP A 428 -18.57 4.78 3.35
C ASP A 428 -17.14 4.90 3.90
N TYR A 429 -16.89 5.81 4.87
CA TYR A 429 -15.56 5.93 5.47
C TYR A 429 -15.10 4.63 6.12
N GLN A 430 -16.02 3.75 6.55
CA GLN A 430 -15.67 2.45 7.13
C GLN A 430 -15.04 1.47 6.12
N SER A 431 -15.28 1.63 4.81
CA SER A 431 -14.59 0.84 3.77
C SER A 431 -13.39 1.56 3.15
N ALA A 432 -13.03 2.75 3.66
CA ALA A 432 -11.85 3.47 3.24
C ALA A 432 -10.56 2.69 3.56
N PRO A 433 -9.57 2.65 2.66
CA PRO A 433 -8.30 1.99 2.89
C PRO A 433 -7.39 2.74 3.85
N TYR A 434 -7.60 4.05 4.02
CA TYR A 434 -6.78 4.90 4.86
C TYR A 434 -7.60 5.49 6.01
N GLU A 435 -6.96 5.60 7.17
CA GLU A 435 -7.43 6.35 8.31
C GLU A 435 -6.38 7.36 8.78
N VAL A 436 -6.84 8.35 9.53
CA VAL A 436 -5.97 9.37 10.13
C VAL A 436 -6.03 9.26 11.65
N SER A 437 -4.88 9.35 12.31
CA SER A 437 -4.75 9.39 13.76
C SER A 437 -3.73 10.43 14.20
N PHE A 438 -3.85 10.89 15.44
CA PHE A 438 -2.87 11.76 16.07
C PHE A 438 -2.54 11.23 17.46
N HIS A 439 -1.33 10.70 17.62
CA HIS A 439 -0.88 10.09 18.86
C HIS A 439 -0.05 11.06 19.68
N GLN A 440 -0.43 11.30 20.95
CA GLN A 440 0.38 12.11 21.87
C GLN A 440 1.54 11.28 22.44
N LEU A 441 2.74 11.85 22.39
CA LEU A 441 3.93 11.29 23.05
C LEU A 441 4.16 12.02 24.38
N ASN A 442 4.43 11.25 25.43
CA ASN A 442 4.69 11.77 26.78
C ASN A 442 6.08 11.30 27.25
N GLY A 443 7.15 11.78 26.59
CA GLY A 443 8.51 11.36 26.91
C GLY A 443 9.58 12.31 26.38
N SER A 444 10.73 12.33 27.05
CA SER A 444 11.93 13.02 26.62
C SER A 444 13.03 12.03 26.26
N GLY A 445 13.77 12.27 25.18
CA GLY A 445 14.86 11.40 24.74
C GLY A 445 14.90 11.20 23.22
N ASN A 446 15.98 10.57 22.77
CA ASN A 446 16.20 10.19 21.38
C ASN A 446 15.95 8.69 21.15
N ASP A 447 14.79 8.19 21.60
CA ASP A 447 14.48 6.77 21.47
C ASP A 447 14.40 6.37 19.99
N SER A 448 15.18 5.36 19.61
CA SER A 448 15.28 4.86 18.22
C SER A 448 14.09 4.00 17.76
N GLY A 449 13.12 3.81 18.66
CA GLY A 449 11.76 3.36 18.39
C GLY A 449 10.86 4.10 19.38
N LEU A 450 9.90 4.88 18.90
CA LEU A 450 8.92 5.54 19.76
C LEU A 450 7.85 4.48 20.07
N PRO A 451 7.84 3.87 21.27
CA PRO A 451 6.98 2.74 21.54
C PRO A 451 5.52 3.11 21.32
N GLY A 452 4.80 2.22 20.64
CA GLY A 452 3.44 2.44 20.22
C GLY A 452 3.26 3.38 19.02
N SER A 453 4.31 4.03 18.50
CA SER A 453 4.16 5.03 17.44
C SER A 453 5.00 4.75 16.20
N ILE A 454 6.32 4.81 16.31
CA ILE A 454 7.25 4.57 15.21
C ILE A 454 8.21 3.48 15.65
N GLU A 455 7.82 2.24 15.35
CA GLU A 455 8.56 1.03 15.71
C GLU A 455 9.22 0.42 14.49
N ARG A 456 10.43 -0.10 14.69
CA ARG A 456 11.26 -0.69 13.64
C ARG A 456 12.15 -1.78 14.24
N ASP A 457 12.63 -2.68 13.40
CA ASP A 457 13.68 -3.63 13.77
C ASP A 457 15.09 -3.14 13.39
N GLU A 458 16.11 -3.94 13.70
CA GLU A 458 17.51 -3.61 13.43
C GLU A 458 17.84 -3.36 11.95
N LYS A 459 17.05 -3.94 11.02
CA LYS A 459 17.20 -3.77 9.56
C LYS A 459 16.40 -2.59 9.02
N GLY A 460 15.74 -1.82 9.88
CA GLY A 460 14.87 -0.71 9.48
C GLY A 460 13.53 -1.17 8.89
N ARG A 461 13.10 -2.41 9.18
CA ARG A 461 11.79 -2.90 8.79
C ARG A 461 10.75 -2.41 9.78
N GLY A 462 9.59 -2.03 9.25
CA GLY A 462 8.44 -1.61 10.05
C GLY A 462 7.47 -2.76 10.29
N PHE A 463 6.29 -2.41 10.80
CA PHE A 463 5.18 -3.33 11.00
C PHE A 463 3.92 -2.83 10.30
N HIS A 464 3.31 -3.73 9.52
CA HIS A 464 2.08 -3.53 8.76
C HIS A 464 1.32 -4.89 8.59
N ILE A 465 0.30 -4.95 7.73
CA ILE A 465 -0.48 -6.13 7.33
C ILE A 465 -1.52 -6.55 8.38
N THR A 466 -1.09 -7.06 9.53
CA THR A 466 -2.00 -7.51 10.60
C THR A 466 -2.28 -6.43 11.64
N GLY A 467 -1.40 -5.42 11.70
CA GLY A 467 -1.37 -4.36 12.70
C GLY A 467 -0.30 -3.32 12.35
N HIS A 468 -0.07 -2.33 13.21
CA HIS A 468 0.89 -1.23 12.94
C HIS A 468 2.15 -1.25 13.80
N GLN A 469 2.23 -2.18 14.75
CA GLN A 469 3.26 -2.26 15.78
C GLN A 469 3.92 -3.64 15.80
N ALA A 470 4.99 -3.80 16.56
CA ALA A 470 5.61 -5.10 16.79
C ALA A 470 4.64 -6.08 17.47
N ALA A 471 3.75 -5.55 18.32
CA ALA A 471 2.80 -6.35 19.09
C ALA A 471 1.74 -7.04 18.21
N ASP A 472 1.30 -6.41 17.12
CA ASP A 472 0.15 -6.85 16.31
C ASP A 472 0.41 -6.93 14.80
N GLY A 473 1.48 -6.30 14.31
CA GLY A 473 1.87 -6.23 12.92
C GLY A 473 2.87 -7.31 12.50
N SER A 474 3.13 -7.33 11.19
CA SER A 474 4.16 -8.16 10.56
C SER A 474 5.09 -7.26 9.73
N SER A 475 6.38 -7.60 9.70
CA SER A 475 7.35 -6.96 8.80
C SER A 475 7.31 -7.51 7.37
N PHE A 476 6.50 -8.54 7.15
CA PHE A 476 6.39 -9.26 5.89
C PHE A 476 4.97 -9.79 5.63
N GLY A 477 4.48 -9.62 4.41
CA GLY A 477 3.22 -10.22 3.97
C GLY A 477 3.01 -10.02 2.49
N THR A 478 2.71 -11.09 1.77
CA THR A 478 2.53 -11.01 0.31
C THR A 478 1.03 -10.93 0.01
N THR A 479 0.60 -9.91 -0.71
CA THR A 479 -0.81 -9.74 -1.12
C THR A 479 -1.05 -10.32 -2.50
N TYR A 480 -0.21 -9.98 -3.47
CA TYR A 480 -0.37 -10.37 -4.86
C TYR A 480 0.79 -11.23 -5.33
N ASP A 481 0.47 -12.28 -6.06
CA ASP A 481 1.48 -12.95 -6.86
C ASP A 481 1.86 -12.09 -8.07
N PHE A 482 3.15 -11.87 -8.28
CA PHE A 482 3.62 -11.30 -9.53
C PHE A 482 3.87 -12.43 -10.54
N PRO A 483 3.33 -12.36 -11.77
CA PRO A 483 3.59 -13.38 -12.77
C PRO A 483 5.09 -13.49 -13.09
N VAL A 484 5.69 -14.65 -12.80
CA VAL A 484 7.08 -14.96 -13.20
C VAL A 484 7.14 -15.78 -14.50
N ALA A 485 5.98 -16.23 -14.97
CA ALA A 485 5.77 -16.98 -16.20
C ALA A 485 4.38 -16.66 -16.79
N PRO A 486 4.09 -17.05 -18.04
CA PRO A 486 2.75 -16.91 -18.60
C PRO A 486 1.69 -17.60 -17.74
N ALA A 487 0.56 -16.93 -17.51
CA ALA A 487 -0.56 -17.49 -16.75
C ALA A 487 -1.12 -18.75 -17.43
N GLN A 488 -1.49 -19.75 -16.61
CA GLN A 488 -1.91 -21.09 -17.03
C GLN A 488 -3.32 -21.44 -16.57
N SER A 489 -3.91 -20.65 -15.68
CA SER A 489 -5.23 -20.94 -15.13
C SER A 489 -6.01 -19.68 -14.77
N MET A 490 -7.33 -19.83 -14.67
CA MET A 490 -8.20 -18.75 -14.19
C MET A 490 -7.87 -18.31 -12.76
N ALA A 491 -7.28 -19.19 -11.94
CA ALA A 491 -6.88 -18.86 -10.57
C ALA A 491 -5.76 -17.81 -10.54
N ASP A 492 -4.92 -17.73 -11.58
CA ASP A 492 -3.84 -16.74 -11.67
C ASP A 492 -4.41 -15.32 -11.73
N LEU A 493 -5.59 -15.17 -12.33
CA LEU A 493 -6.28 -13.88 -12.43
C LEU A 493 -6.78 -13.33 -11.09
N ALA A 494 -6.79 -14.12 -10.01
CA ALA A 494 -7.04 -13.60 -8.67
C ALA A 494 -6.06 -12.47 -8.34
N HIS A 495 -4.81 -12.58 -8.81
CA HIS A 495 -3.74 -11.61 -8.58
C HIS A 495 -3.68 -10.49 -9.60
N ALA A 496 -4.59 -10.48 -10.58
CA ALA A 496 -4.63 -9.45 -11.62
C ALA A 496 -5.09 -8.09 -11.10
N ASN A 497 -5.71 -8.01 -9.92
CA ASN A 497 -6.19 -6.75 -9.34
C ASN A 497 -7.19 -6.00 -10.25
N LEU A 498 -8.12 -6.72 -10.91
CA LEU A 498 -9.06 -6.15 -11.89
C LEU A 498 -10.00 -5.07 -11.31
N ALA A 499 -10.21 -5.00 -9.99
CA ALA A 499 -10.93 -3.89 -9.37
C ALA A 499 -9.99 -2.70 -9.11
N SER A 500 -9.24 -2.24 -10.12
CA SER A 500 -8.16 -1.26 -9.99
C SER A 500 -8.64 0.19 -9.79
N SER A 501 -9.94 0.44 -9.92
CA SER A 501 -10.53 1.77 -9.77
C SER A 501 -10.45 2.30 -8.32
N ALA A 502 -10.51 3.63 -8.21
CA ALA A 502 -10.64 4.35 -6.94
C ALA A 502 -12.04 4.23 -6.31
N THR A 503 -13.04 3.80 -7.07
CA THR A 503 -14.43 3.74 -6.63
C THR A 503 -14.69 2.46 -5.84
N ALA A 504 -15.47 2.56 -4.76
CA ALA A 504 -15.90 1.39 -4.01
C ALA A 504 -16.92 0.54 -4.82
N PRO A 505 -17.10 -0.76 -4.53
CA PRO A 505 -16.32 -1.59 -3.61
C PRO A 505 -14.88 -1.84 -4.08
N ARG A 506 -13.93 -1.80 -3.14
CA ARG A 506 -12.51 -2.05 -3.43
C ARG A 506 -12.12 -3.47 -3.08
N THR A 507 -12.33 -4.41 -4.00
CA THR A 507 -12.04 -5.84 -3.81
C THR A 507 -10.61 -6.20 -4.18
N THR A 508 -9.92 -6.99 -3.35
CA THR A 508 -8.51 -7.38 -3.59
C THR A 508 -8.39 -8.47 -4.66
N TYR A 509 -9.19 -9.53 -4.57
CA TYR A 509 -9.16 -10.70 -5.46
C TYR A 509 -10.50 -10.87 -6.20
N PRO A 510 -10.84 -10.01 -7.19
CA PRO A 510 -12.15 -10.04 -7.82
C PRO A 510 -12.42 -11.35 -8.58
N VAL A 511 -11.41 -11.97 -9.21
CA VAL A 511 -11.60 -13.26 -9.89
C VAL A 511 -11.47 -14.39 -8.86
N GLY A 512 -12.47 -15.25 -8.77
CA GLY A 512 -12.52 -16.41 -7.89
C GLY A 512 -13.12 -16.15 -6.50
N SER A 513 -13.20 -14.89 -6.06
CA SER A 513 -13.93 -14.53 -4.83
C SER A 513 -15.44 -14.52 -5.07
N SER A 514 -16.22 -14.61 -3.99
CA SER A 514 -17.68 -14.61 -4.08
C SER A 514 -18.38 -13.87 -2.95
N ASP A 515 -17.64 -13.21 -2.06
CA ASP A 515 -18.24 -12.41 -0.99
C ASP A 515 -18.99 -11.22 -1.57
N ALA A 516 -20.22 -11.01 -1.09
CA ALA A 516 -21.01 -9.84 -1.40
C ALA A 516 -20.32 -8.57 -0.84
N PRO A 517 -20.28 -7.47 -1.60
CA PRO A 517 -19.78 -6.20 -1.10
C PRO A 517 -20.67 -5.65 0.02
N ALA A 518 -20.06 -4.98 1.00
CA ALA A 518 -20.77 -4.41 2.14
C ALA A 518 -21.51 -3.11 1.79
N GLU A 519 -21.14 -2.47 0.68
CA GLU A 519 -21.62 -1.15 0.25
C GLU A 519 -23.06 -1.16 -0.29
N PHE A 520 -23.62 -2.33 -0.61
CA PHE A 520 -25.02 -2.46 -1.04
C PHE A 520 -25.59 -3.83 -0.73
N ALA A 521 -26.92 -3.97 -0.87
CA ALA A 521 -27.62 -5.19 -0.50
C ALA A 521 -27.10 -6.43 -1.28
N PRO A 522 -26.89 -7.57 -0.59
CA PRO A 522 -26.43 -8.83 -1.19
C PRO A 522 -27.44 -9.37 -2.23
N THR A 523 -28.68 -8.90 -2.25
CA THR A 523 -29.70 -9.34 -3.21
C THR A 523 -29.48 -8.79 -4.62
N ARG A 524 -28.41 -8.05 -4.88
CA ARG A 524 -28.10 -7.37 -6.15
C ARG A 524 -26.61 -7.46 -6.44
N PHE A 525 -26.19 -7.25 -7.69
CA PHE A 525 -24.78 -7.16 -8.11
C PHE A 525 -24.38 -5.72 -8.51
N ARG A 526 -25.32 -4.77 -8.43
CA ARG A 526 -25.13 -3.35 -8.75
C ARG A 526 -25.85 -2.50 -7.70
N GLY A 527 -25.20 -1.41 -7.29
CA GLY A 527 -25.74 -0.39 -6.41
C GLY A 527 -25.44 1.02 -6.93
N SER A 528 -25.69 2.03 -6.08
CA SER A 528 -25.33 3.42 -6.34
C SER A 528 -24.96 4.15 -5.06
N ASN A 529 -23.95 5.02 -5.13
CA ASN A 529 -23.57 5.94 -4.06
C ASN A 529 -23.33 7.36 -4.62
N ALA A 530 -22.79 8.27 -3.80
CA ALA A 530 -22.50 9.64 -4.21
C ALA A 530 -21.49 9.76 -5.36
N ALA A 531 -20.68 8.72 -5.61
CA ALA A 531 -19.71 8.66 -6.70
C ALA A 531 -20.29 8.05 -8.00
N GLY A 532 -21.53 7.57 -7.97
CA GLY A 532 -22.23 7.00 -9.12
C GLY A 532 -22.58 5.52 -8.94
N ILE A 533 -22.51 4.76 -10.03
CA ILE A 533 -22.81 3.33 -10.04
C ILE A 533 -21.65 2.56 -9.42
N ILE A 534 -21.98 1.61 -8.55
CA ILE A 534 -21.03 0.70 -7.92
C ILE A 534 -21.37 -0.76 -8.25
N LEU A 535 -20.36 -1.61 -8.40
CA LEU A 535 -20.50 -2.99 -8.88
C LEU A 535 -19.96 -4.01 -7.90
N ASP A 536 -20.57 -5.20 -7.90
CA ASP A 536 -19.98 -6.38 -7.31
C ASP A 536 -18.90 -6.90 -8.26
N HIS A 537 -17.67 -6.44 -8.03
CA HIS A 537 -16.51 -6.80 -8.86
C HIS A 537 -16.27 -8.31 -8.91
N SER A 538 -16.58 -9.03 -7.83
CA SER A 538 -16.38 -10.47 -7.76
C SER A 538 -17.39 -11.18 -8.66
N PHE A 539 -18.67 -10.85 -8.47
CA PHE A 539 -19.76 -11.43 -9.26
C PHE A 539 -19.56 -11.22 -10.76
N MET A 540 -19.31 -9.97 -11.15
CA MET A 540 -19.18 -9.56 -12.56
C MET A 540 -17.90 -10.11 -13.21
N ALA A 541 -16.78 -10.18 -12.48
CA ALA A 541 -15.55 -10.74 -13.04
C ALA A 541 -15.69 -12.24 -13.28
N ASN A 542 -16.34 -12.96 -12.36
CA ASN A 542 -16.52 -14.38 -12.52
C ASN A 542 -17.47 -14.72 -13.67
N GLU A 543 -18.55 -13.97 -13.80
CA GLU A 543 -19.53 -14.13 -14.89
C GLU A 543 -18.89 -13.86 -16.26
N ALA A 544 -18.10 -12.79 -16.38
CA ALA A 544 -17.46 -12.43 -17.65
C ALA A 544 -16.27 -13.34 -18.07
N LEU A 545 -15.69 -14.12 -17.15
CA LEU A 545 -14.41 -14.79 -17.41
C LEU A 545 -14.45 -16.32 -17.33
N TRP A 546 -15.13 -16.93 -16.34
CA TRP A 546 -14.99 -18.38 -16.09
C TRP A 546 -15.59 -19.28 -17.18
N ASP A 547 -16.61 -18.81 -17.90
CA ASP A 547 -17.34 -19.60 -18.89
C ASP A 547 -16.96 -19.25 -20.33
N ASP A 548 -16.58 -18.00 -20.58
CA ASP A 548 -16.21 -17.48 -21.90
C ASP A 548 -14.75 -17.71 -22.25
N TRP A 549 -13.87 -17.68 -21.25
CA TRP A 549 -12.42 -17.68 -21.45
C TRP A 549 -11.74 -18.89 -20.81
N TYR A 550 -10.54 -19.20 -21.29
CA TYR A 550 -9.65 -20.19 -20.71
C TYR A 550 -8.18 -19.88 -21.04
N PHE A 551 -7.27 -20.66 -20.47
CA PHE A 551 -5.85 -20.63 -20.79
C PHE A 551 -5.46 -21.91 -21.53
N SER A 552 -4.99 -21.79 -22.77
CA SER A 552 -4.57 -22.94 -23.59
C SER A 552 -3.17 -23.45 -23.29
N ALA A 553 -2.38 -22.68 -22.53
CA ALA A 553 -0.96 -22.91 -22.32
C ALA A 553 -0.09 -22.81 -23.60
N LEU A 554 -0.65 -22.24 -24.68
CA LEU A 554 0.07 -21.94 -25.92
C LEU A 554 0.64 -20.52 -25.85
N THR A 555 1.86 -20.39 -25.31
CA THR A 555 2.50 -19.08 -25.05
C THR A 555 3.96 -19.08 -25.44
N SER A 556 4.52 -17.91 -25.78
CA SER A 556 5.96 -17.77 -25.89
C SER A 556 6.63 -17.87 -24.51
N ARG A 557 7.91 -18.25 -24.50
CA ARG A 557 8.78 -18.39 -23.33
C ARG A 557 10.18 -17.92 -23.71
N ASP A 558 10.30 -16.70 -24.21
CA ASP A 558 11.52 -16.12 -24.77
C ASP A 558 11.92 -14.79 -24.12
N GLU A 559 11.16 -14.36 -23.11
CA GLU A 559 11.37 -13.12 -22.35
C GLU A 559 11.47 -13.41 -20.84
N GLY A 560 11.59 -12.37 -20.01
CA GLY A 560 11.64 -12.49 -18.56
C GLY A 560 12.70 -13.48 -18.06
N ILE A 561 12.31 -14.41 -17.18
CA ILE A 561 13.22 -15.46 -16.67
C ILE A 561 13.62 -16.50 -17.74
N PHE A 562 12.92 -16.59 -18.87
CA PHE A 562 13.14 -17.62 -19.89
C PHE A 562 14.19 -17.24 -20.95
N GLN A 563 14.82 -16.06 -20.85
CA GLN A 563 15.83 -15.58 -21.81
C GLN A 563 17.12 -16.43 -21.86
N SER A 564 17.28 -17.45 -21.01
CA SER A 564 18.47 -18.31 -20.96
C SER A 564 18.15 -19.79 -21.21
N GLY A 565 18.77 -20.37 -22.24
CA GLY A 565 18.88 -21.83 -22.50
C GLY A 565 17.60 -22.61 -22.83
N SER A 566 16.43 -22.14 -22.40
CA SER A 566 15.12 -22.82 -22.55
C SER A 566 14.11 -21.97 -23.32
N ALA A 567 14.61 -20.96 -24.06
CA ALA A 567 13.76 -20.03 -24.79
C ALA A 567 12.94 -20.76 -25.87
N ARG A 568 11.64 -20.45 -25.96
CA ARG A 568 10.74 -20.97 -26.99
C ARG A 568 9.87 -19.84 -27.52
N SER A 569 9.98 -19.56 -28.81
CA SER A 569 9.05 -18.67 -29.49
C SER A 569 7.63 -19.24 -29.51
N LEU A 570 6.63 -18.40 -29.79
CA LEU A 570 5.25 -18.85 -29.99
C LEU A 570 5.17 -19.89 -31.12
N LYS A 571 5.86 -19.63 -32.24
CA LYS A 571 5.90 -20.53 -33.41
C LYS A 571 6.42 -21.92 -33.07
N GLU A 572 7.50 -22.01 -32.28
CA GLU A 572 8.01 -23.30 -31.81
C GLU A 572 7.03 -24.00 -30.88
N THR A 573 6.40 -23.26 -29.96
CA THR A 573 5.41 -23.81 -29.03
C THR A 573 4.19 -24.37 -29.76
N LEU A 574 3.68 -23.65 -30.76
CA LEU A 574 2.57 -24.11 -31.60
C LEU A 574 2.95 -25.34 -32.42
N LYS A 575 4.17 -25.37 -32.99
CA LYS A 575 4.69 -26.53 -33.70
C LYS A 575 4.81 -27.75 -32.79
N ASP A 576 5.38 -27.59 -31.60
CA ASP A 576 5.52 -28.69 -30.63
C ASP A 576 4.15 -29.24 -30.24
N PHE A 577 3.17 -28.36 -30.01
CA PHE A 577 1.79 -28.75 -29.71
C PHE A 577 1.13 -29.53 -30.87
N THR A 578 1.25 -29.06 -32.12
CA THR A 578 0.64 -29.74 -33.28
C THR A 578 1.38 -31.02 -33.69
N ASP A 579 2.66 -31.16 -33.33
CA ASP A 579 3.42 -32.42 -33.38
C ASP A 579 2.98 -33.41 -32.28
N GLY A 580 2.07 -33.02 -31.37
CA GLY A 580 1.58 -33.85 -30.27
C GLY A 580 2.52 -33.93 -29.07
N LYS A 581 3.50 -33.03 -28.96
CA LYS A 581 4.36 -32.93 -27.78
C LYS A 581 3.62 -32.22 -26.64
N PRO A 582 3.89 -32.59 -25.38
CA PRO A 582 3.35 -31.86 -24.24
C PRO A 582 3.81 -30.40 -24.28
N GLY A 583 2.84 -29.48 -24.19
CA GLY A 583 3.09 -28.04 -24.07
C GLY A 583 3.46 -27.63 -22.65
N PHE A 584 3.22 -26.36 -22.30
CA PHE A 584 3.44 -25.88 -20.92
C PHE A 584 2.46 -26.49 -19.90
N SER A 585 1.30 -26.96 -20.36
CA SER A 585 0.34 -27.75 -19.58
C SER A 585 0.14 -29.11 -20.22
N GLU A 586 0.41 -30.18 -19.47
CA GLU A 586 0.22 -31.57 -19.92
C GLU A 586 -1.26 -31.97 -20.02
N ARG A 587 -2.18 -31.12 -19.53
CA ARG A 587 -3.63 -31.38 -19.58
C ARG A 587 -4.24 -31.17 -20.96
N PHE A 588 -3.53 -30.50 -21.87
CA PHE A 588 -4.02 -30.24 -23.22
C PHE A 588 -3.30 -31.11 -24.24
N SER A 589 -4.08 -31.78 -25.08
CA SER A 589 -3.58 -32.50 -26.25
C SER A 589 -4.20 -31.94 -27.52
N ILE A 590 -3.48 -32.08 -28.64
CA ILE A 590 -3.98 -31.68 -29.95
C ILE A 590 -5.25 -32.47 -30.33
N TYR A 591 -6.22 -31.76 -30.90
CA TYR A 591 -7.29 -32.31 -31.72
C TYR A 591 -7.08 -31.86 -33.16
N SER A 592 -6.83 -32.82 -34.05
CA SER A 592 -6.66 -32.56 -35.48
C SER A 592 -7.90 -33.05 -36.24
N PRO A 593 -8.78 -32.15 -36.71
CA PRO A 593 -9.89 -32.52 -37.59
C PRO A 593 -9.39 -33.16 -38.88
N SER A 594 -10.16 -34.09 -39.44
CA SER A 594 -9.83 -34.75 -40.70
C SER A 594 -9.58 -33.73 -41.83
N GLY A 595 -8.45 -33.86 -42.53
CA GLY A 595 -8.10 -33.01 -43.67
C GLY A 595 -7.30 -31.76 -43.35
N GLN A 596 -6.98 -31.47 -42.08
CA GLN A 596 -6.07 -30.37 -41.71
C GLN A 596 -4.69 -30.91 -41.30
N SER A 597 -3.62 -30.31 -41.85
CA SER A 597 -2.25 -30.64 -41.48
C SER A 597 -1.82 -29.95 -40.18
N ALA A 598 -0.88 -30.54 -39.44
CA ALA A 598 -0.31 -29.93 -38.24
C ALA A 598 0.26 -28.52 -38.49
N THR A 599 0.90 -28.31 -39.64
CA THR A 599 1.41 -27.00 -40.06
C THR A 599 0.29 -25.98 -40.27
N ALA A 600 -0.79 -26.37 -40.98
CA ALA A 600 -1.90 -25.46 -41.23
C ALA A 600 -2.61 -25.05 -39.93
N ILE A 601 -2.72 -25.97 -38.96
CA ILE A 601 -3.26 -25.66 -37.63
C ILE A 601 -2.32 -24.68 -36.90
N ALA A 602 -1.01 -24.91 -36.90
CA ALA A 602 -0.07 -24.02 -36.24
C ALA A 602 -0.12 -22.60 -36.83
N GLU A 603 -0.12 -22.46 -38.16
CA GLU A 603 -0.24 -21.15 -38.84
C GLU A 603 -1.56 -20.45 -38.53
N LEU A 604 -2.66 -21.19 -38.44
CA LEU A 604 -3.97 -20.65 -38.07
C LEU A 604 -3.99 -20.10 -36.63
N LEU A 605 -3.32 -20.78 -35.70
CA LEU A 605 -3.26 -20.39 -34.29
C LEU A 605 -2.22 -19.29 -34.02
N GLU A 606 -1.21 -19.14 -34.89
CA GLU A 606 -0.23 -18.06 -34.82
C GLU A 606 -0.82 -16.70 -35.27
N GLY A 607 -1.85 -16.71 -36.10
CA GLY A 607 -2.50 -15.49 -36.58
C GLY A 607 -3.25 -14.70 -35.49
N ASP A 608 -3.58 -13.44 -35.76
CA ASP A 608 -4.19 -12.51 -34.79
C ASP A 608 -5.51 -13.00 -34.19
N ASP A 609 -6.26 -13.85 -34.92
CA ASP A 609 -7.51 -14.47 -34.46
C ASP A 609 -7.31 -15.84 -33.80
N GLY A 610 -6.07 -16.27 -33.58
CA GLY A 610 -5.75 -17.60 -33.02
C GLY A 610 -6.43 -17.82 -31.67
N TYR A 611 -6.56 -16.77 -30.87
CA TYR A 611 -7.23 -16.79 -29.57
C TYR A 611 -8.74 -17.10 -29.65
N LEU A 612 -9.38 -16.91 -30.80
CA LEU A 612 -10.78 -17.28 -31.05
C LEU A 612 -10.93 -18.72 -31.56
N LYS A 613 -9.83 -19.35 -31.99
CA LYS A 613 -9.84 -20.61 -32.74
C LYS A 613 -9.22 -21.78 -31.97
N SER A 614 -8.29 -21.52 -31.04
CA SER A 614 -7.52 -22.57 -30.33
C SER A 614 -8.37 -23.63 -29.64
N ALA A 615 -9.51 -23.24 -29.07
CA ALA A 615 -10.41 -24.16 -28.39
C ALA A 615 -11.00 -25.26 -29.30
N ALA A 616 -11.02 -25.03 -30.62
CA ALA A 616 -11.45 -26.00 -31.62
C ALA A 616 -10.41 -27.10 -31.86
N TYR A 617 -9.15 -26.87 -31.44
CA TYR A 617 -8.00 -27.74 -31.70
C TYR A 617 -7.39 -28.33 -30.43
N GLN A 618 -8.01 -28.12 -29.26
CA GLN A 618 -7.55 -28.67 -27.99
C GLN A 618 -8.56 -29.63 -27.36
N ARG A 619 -8.04 -30.75 -26.85
CA ARG A 619 -8.74 -31.66 -25.95
C ARG A 619 -8.22 -31.48 -24.53
N LEU A 620 -9.12 -31.51 -23.56
CA LEU A 620 -8.78 -31.53 -22.15
C LEU A 620 -8.71 -32.98 -21.67
N LEU A 621 -7.57 -33.39 -21.14
CA LEU A 621 -7.37 -34.68 -20.51
C LEU A 621 -7.84 -34.61 -19.06
N GLY A 622 -8.79 -35.46 -18.67
CA GLY A 622 -9.22 -35.61 -17.28
C GLY A 622 -9.99 -34.40 -16.71
N GLY A 623 -10.95 -33.85 -17.46
CA GLY A 623 -11.81 -32.76 -16.94
C GLY A 623 -12.60 -33.16 -15.68
N PHE A 624 -12.67 -32.25 -14.70
CA PHE A 624 -13.41 -32.45 -13.46
C PHE A 624 -14.80 -31.79 -13.52
N ASN A 625 -15.83 -32.50 -13.08
CA ASN A 625 -17.19 -31.98 -13.01
C ASN A 625 -17.44 -31.33 -11.64
N VAL A 626 -17.62 -30.00 -11.60
CA VAL A 626 -17.92 -29.25 -10.37
C VAL A 626 -19.23 -29.66 -9.68
N ASN A 627 -20.12 -30.36 -10.39
CA ASN A 627 -21.34 -30.95 -9.80
C ASN A 627 -21.14 -32.34 -9.20
N SER A 628 -19.90 -32.83 -9.13
CA SER A 628 -19.60 -34.11 -8.48
C SER A 628 -20.08 -34.09 -7.02
N VAL A 629 -20.91 -35.06 -6.66
CA VAL A 629 -21.35 -35.30 -5.27
C VAL A 629 -20.52 -36.39 -4.57
N SER A 630 -19.39 -36.78 -5.17
CA SER A 630 -18.43 -37.72 -4.58
C SER A 630 -17.41 -36.95 -3.74
N GLU A 631 -17.41 -37.19 -2.43
CA GLU A 631 -16.44 -36.61 -1.49
C GLU A 631 -15.02 -37.05 -1.83
N ASP A 632 -14.81 -38.31 -2.22
CA ASP A 632 -13.49 -38.83 -2.58
C ASP A 632 -12.95 -38.17 -3.87
N ALA A 633 -13.83 -37.85 -4.84
CA ALA A 633 -13.42 -37.12 -6.04
C ALA A 633 -12.96 -35.69 -5.70
N TRP A 634 -13.64 -35.02 -4.77
CA TRP A 634 -13.22 -33.72 -4.27
C TRP A 634 -11.93 -33.79 -3.44
N CYS A 635 -11.76 -34.82 -2.61
CA CYS A 635 -10.51 -35.05 -1.89
C CYS A 635 -9.33 -35.22 -2.86
N ALA A 636 -9.52 -36.00 -3.93
CA ALA A 636 -8.49 -36.19 -4.95
C ALA A 636 -8.13 -34.87 -5.67
N MET A 637 -9.13 -34.04 -5.98
CA MET A 637 -8.92 -32.73 -6.60
C MET A 637 -8.18 -31.76 -5.66
N LEU A 638 -8.65 -31.60 -4.42
CA LEU A 638 -8.08 -30.70 -3.42
C LEU A 638 -6.67 -31.14 -2.97
N GLY A 639 -6.44 -32.45 -2.92
CA GLY A 639 -5.16 -33.06 -2.57
C GLY A 639 -4.21 -33.30 -3.75
N SER A 640 -4.53 -32.81 -4.96
CA SER A 640 -3.76 -33.10 -6.17
C SER A 640 -2.31 -32.61 -6.15
N LEU A 641 -1.99 -31.64 -5.28
CA LEU A 641 -0.64 -31.13 -5.06
C LEU A 641 0.05 -31.75 -3.81
N ASN A 642 -0.53 -32.80 -3.23
CA ASN A 642 0.08 -33.45 -2.07
C ASN A 642 1.43 -34.07 -2.45
N GLU A 643 2.42 -33.86 -1.58
CA GLU A 643 3.81 -34.28 -1.72
C GLU A 643 4.58 -33.69 -2.91
N VAL A 644 4.04 -32.68 -3.58
CA VAL A 644 4.72 -31.97 -4.67
C VAL A 644 5.73 -30.97 -4.10
N ASP A 645 6.94 -30.97 -4.67
CA ASP A 645 7.92 -29.91 -4.42
C ASP A 645 7.55 -28.66 -5.23
N ALA A 646 7.26 -27.56 -4.52
CA ALA A 646 6.99 -26.26 -5.11
C ALA A 646 8.22 -25.36 -4.98
N PRO A 647 8.50 -24.48 -5.96
CA PRO A 647 9.57 -23.50 -5.82
C PRO A 647 9.25 -22.52 -4.68
N LEU A 648 10.28 -22.01 -4.03
CA LEU A 648 10.22 -21.12 -2.87
C LEU A 648 11.22 -19.99 -3.06
N LEU A 649 10.81 -18.74 -2.81
CA LEU A 649 11.70 -17.59 -2.70
C LEU A 649 11.67 -17.04 -1.28
N ASP A 650 12.57 -17.49 -0.41
CA ASP A 650 12.60 -17.05 0.99
C ASP A 650 12.83 -15.54 1.07
N ALA A 651 11.83 -14.79 1.53
CA ALA A 651 11.90 -13.33 1.64
C ALA A 651 12.94 -12.82 2.63
N LEU A 652 13.34 -13.62 3.64
CA LEU A 652 14.30 -13.18 4.65
C LEU A 652 15.74 -13.22 4.15
N ASN A 653 16.06 -14.28 3.42
CA ASN A 653 17.41 -14.57 2.92
C ASN A 653 17.57 -14.18 1.44
N ASN A 654 16.46 -13.90 0.75
CA ASN A 654 16.42 -13.61 -0.68
C ASN A 654 17.06 -14.75 -1.51
N THR A 655 16.69 -15.99 -1.20
CA THR A 655 17.23 -17.21 -1.80
C THR A 655 16.15 -18.05 -2.43
N LEU A 656 16.44 -18.65 -3.59
CA LEU A 656 15.59 -19.66 -4.19
C LEU A 656 15.86 -21.03 -3.57
N GLY A 657 14.78 -21.80 -3.41
CA GLY A 657 14.81 -23.20 -2.99
C GLY A 657 13.51 -23.88 -3.37
N ASN A 658 13.23 -25.00 -2.73
CA ASN A 658 11.97 -25.71 -2.87
C ASN A 658 11.34 -25.93 -1.49
N THR A 659 10.01 -26.01 -1.44
CA THR A 659 9.25 -26.45 -0.28
C THR A 659 8.33 -27.59 -0.67
N ARG A 660 8.31 -28.65 0.14
CA ARG A 660 7.37 -29.75 -0.06
C ARG A 660 5.98 -29.39 0.44
N LEU A 661 4.99 -29.49 -0.44
CA LEU A 661 3.58 -29.37 -0.08
C LEU A 661 3.13 -30.70 0.52
N THR A 662 2.55 -30.68 1.73
CA THR A 662 2.16 -31.90 2.46
C THR A 662 0.86 -31.64 3.20
N PRO A 663 -0.22 -32.36 2.82
CA PRO A 663 -1.29 -31.82 1.98
C PRO A 663 -1.41 -30.30 2.07
N GLY A 664 -1.34 -29.59 0.96
CA GLY A 664 -1.31 -28.13 1.03
C GLY A 664 -1.55 -27.42 -0.28
N THR A 665 -1.86 -26.13 -0.17
CA THR A 665 -2.05 -25.25 -1.31
C THR A 665 -1.20 -23.99 -1.15
N SER A 666 -0.64 -23.52 -2.26
CA SER A 666 -0.04 -22.19 -2.33
C SER A 666 -0.97 -21.27 -3.09
N ARG A 667 -1.15 -20.05 -2.57
CA ARG A 667 -1.82 -18.98 -3.32
C ARG A 667 -0.88 -18.31 -4.34
N PHE A 668 0.41 -18.61 -4.27
CA PHE A 668 1.47 -18.00 -5.07
C PHE A 668 2.22 -19.07 -5.87
N HIS A 669 2.62 -18.76 -7.10
CA HIS A 669 3.54 -19.59 -7.88
C HIS A 669 4.89 -19.70 -7.18
N LEU A 670 5.32 -18.62 -6.53
CA LEU A 670 6.56 -18.52 -5.78
C LEU A 670 6.26 -18.06 -4.35
N PRO A 671 5.82 -18.96 -3.44
CA PRO A 671 5.66 -18.62 -2.03
C PRO A 671 6.94 -18.02 -1.46
N ASN A 672 6.79 -17.16 -0.45
CA ASN A 672 7.93 -16.43 0.12
C ASN A 672 8.38 -16.87 1.51
N ALA A 673 7.76 -17.93 2.01
CA ALA A 673 8.12 -18.57 3.27
C ALA A 673 7.74 -20.05 3.23
N GLU A 674 8.41 -20.87 4.05
CA GLU A 674 7.98 -22.23 4.25
C GLU A 674 6.56 -22.28 4.83
N ALA A 675 5.80 -23.28 4.42
CA ALA A 675 4.45 -23.49 4.92
C ALA A 675 4.46 -23.76 6.43
N LEU A 676 3.57 -23.13 7.18
CA LEU A 676 3.37 -23.47 8.60
C LEU A 676 2.80 -24.87 8.75
N SER A 677 3.17 -25.55 9.82
CA SER A 677 2.47 -26.75 10.24
C SER A 677 1.03 -26.40 10.67
N PRO A 678 0.07 -27.33 10.50
CA PRO A 678 -1.30 -27.12 10.96
C PRO A 678 -1.38 -26.74 12.46
N GLU A 679 -0.50 -27.30 13.29
CA GLU A 679 -0.47 -27.05 14.74
C GLU A 679 -0.07 -25.61 15.07
N SER A 680 0.75 -24.98 14.22
CA SER A 680 1.26 -23.61 14.42
C SER A 680 0.36 -22.54 13.79
N LEU A 681 -0.79 -22.91 13.20
CA LEU A 681 -1.69 -21.95 12.54
C LEU A 681 -2.26 -20.89 13.49
N ASN A 682 -2.39 -21.19 14.78
CA ASN A 682 -2.90 -20.27 15.81
C ASN A 682 -1.80 -19.61 16.62
N GLU A 683 -0.53 -19.90 16.37
CA GLU A 683 0.58 -19.27 17.09
C GLU A 683 0.65 -17.77 16.79
N ASP A 684 0.88 -16.96 17.81
CA ASP A 684 0.94 -15.50 17.68
C ASP A 684 2.37 -14.96 17.77
N SER A 685 3.32 -15.68 17.20
CA SER A 685 4.69 -15.21 17.04
C SER A 685 4.85 -14.40 15.74
N LEU A 686 5.83 -13.49 15.69
CA LEU A 686 6.16 -12.75 14.46
C LEU A 686 6.45 -13.68 13.28
N GLU A 687 7.12 -14.81 13.53
CA GLU A 687 7.43 -15.80 12.51
C GLU A 687 6.18 -16.55 12.02
N ALA A 688 5.28 -16.93 12.93
CA ALA A 688 4.00 -17.54 12.55
C ALA A 688 3.14 -16.56 11.74
N ARG A 689 3.04 -15.29 12.16
CA ARG A 689 2.35 -14.25 11.38
C ARG A 689 2.94 -14.12 9.98
N ARG A 690 4.27 -14.01 9.84
CA ARG A 690 4.95 -13.94 8.55
C ARG A 690 4.64 -15.13 7.65
N ARG A 691 4.86 -16.35 8.15
CA ARG A 691 4.66 -17.58 7.35
C ARG A 691 3.19 -17.76 6.98
N ARG A 692 2.23 -17.35 7.82
CA ARG A 692 0.82 -17.25 7.41
C ARG A 692 0.66 -16.29 6.23
N GLN A 693 1.32 -15.14 6.22
CA GLN A 693 1.10 -14.18 5.15
C GLN A 693 1.88 -14.43 3.85
N GLN A 694 2.91 -15.27 3.87
CA GLN A 694 3.82 -15.44 2.73
C GLN A 694 3.97 -16.88 2.23
N GLY A 695 3.74 -17.86 3.10
CA GLY A 695 3.98 -19.26 2.79
C GLY A 695 2.76 -19.96 2.22
N ALA A 696 3.00 -21.16 1.69
CA ALA A 696 1.93 -22.10 1.39
C ALA A 696 1.19 -22.52 2.68
N ARG A 697 0.00 -23.08 2.53
CA ARG A 697 -0.82 -23.62 3.62
C ARG A 697 -0.65 -25.13 3.64
N ARG A 698 -0.25 -25.70 4.79
CA ARG A 698 -0.45 -27.12 5.06
C ARG A 698 -1.79 -27.30 5.75
N MET A 699 -2.47 -28.37 5.37
CA MET A 699 -3.77 -28.77 5.87
C MET A 699 -3.64 -30.23 6.31
N LYS A 700 -4.40 -30.61 7.33
CA LYS A 700 -4.47 -32.03 7.69
C LYS A 700 -5.35 -32.75 6.69
N GLU A 701 -5.15 -34.05 6.50
CA GLU A 701 -6.02 -34.86 5.63
C GLU A 701 -7.48 -34.81 6.08
N GLU A 702 -7.72 -34.74 7.40
CA GLU A 702 -9.05 -34.53 7.99
C GLU A 702 -9.69 -33.21 7.56
N ASP A 703 -8.91 -32.13 7.45
CA ASP A 703 -9.40 -30.81 7.01
C ASP A 703 -9.75 -30.85 5.52
N VAL A 704 -8.95 -31.52 4.70
CA VAL A 704 -9.23 -31.71 3.26
C VAL A 704 -10.52 -32.49 3.07
N ARG A 705 -10.70 -33.60 3.82
CA ARG A 705 -11.94 -34.38 3.76
C ARG A 705 -13.14 -33.59 4.26
N LYS A 706 -13.00 -32.83 5.36
CA LYS A 706 -14.06 -31.94 5.86
C LYS A 706 -14.46 -30.93 4.79
N LEU A 707 -13.50 -30.27 4.16
CA LEU A 707 -13.77 -29.31 3.09
C LEU A 707 -14.49 -29.96 1.91
N ALA A 708 -14.07 -31.16 1.49
CA ALA A 708 -14.76 -31.92 0.44
C ALA A 708 -16.22 -32.25 0.81
N THR A 709 -16.47 -32.71 2.04
CA THR A 709 -17.83 -32.97 2.55
C THR A 709 -18.69 -31.70 2.54
N GLU A 710 -18.16 -30.55 3.00
CA GLU A 710 -18.88 -29.28 2.99
C GLU A 710 -19.14 -28.75 1.56
N ILE A 711 -18.21 -28.94 0.63
CA ILE A 711 -18.42 -28.62 -0.79
C ILE A 711 -19.57 -29.46 -1.36
N VAL A 712 -19.60 -30.77 -1.10
CA VAL A 712 -20.70 -31.64 -1.56
C VAL A 712 -22.05 -31.23 -0.98
N LYS A 713 -22.09 -30.78 0.30
CA LYS A 713 -23.32 -30.22 0.90
C LYS A 713 -23.79 -28.98 0.16
N GLU A 714 -22.90 -28.03 -0.13
CA GLU A 714 -23.25 -26.82 -0.87
C GLU A 714 -23.66 -27.13 -2.32
N ILE A 715 -23.05 -28.12 -2.97
CA ILE A 715 -23.47 -28.62 -4.30
C ILE A 715 -24.87 -29.24 -4.23
N ARG A 716 -25.19 -30.03 -3.21
CA ARG A 716 -26.56 -30.60 -3.07
C ARG A 716 -27.60 -29.53 -2.79
N LYS A 717 -27.22 -28.48 -2.06
CA LYS A 717 -28.10 -27.36 -1.69
C LYS A 717 -28.35 -26.41 -2.86
N ARG A 718 -27.32 -26.16 -3.68
CA ARG A 718 -27.33 -25.11 -4.72
C ARG A 718 -27.26 -25.66 -6.15
N GLY A 719 -26.80 -26.88 -6.34
CA GLY A 719 -26.63 -27.48 -7.65
C GLY A 719 -27.90 -28.14 -8.20
N PRO A 720 -27.80 -28.75 -9.39
CA PRO A 720 -26.63 -28.71 -10.24
C PRO A 720 -26.39 -27.31 -10.82
N PHE A 721 -25.15 -26.84 -10.79
CA PHE A 721 -24.71 -25.60 -11.42
C PHE A 721 -24.64 -25.80 -12.94
N LEU A 722 -25.15 -24.84 -13.69
CA LEU A 722 -25.19 -24.88 -15.16
C LEU A 722 -23.85 -24.46 -15.79
N SER A 723 -23.04 -23.71 -15.05
CA SER A 723 -21.74 -23.21 -15.50
C SER A 723 -20.72 -23.13 -14.37
N VAL A 724 -19.44 -22.91 -14.70
CA VAL A 724 -18.38 -22.74 -13.69
C VAL A 724 -18.50 -21.36 -13.06
N GLY A 725 -18.89 -20.34 -13.83
CA GLY A 725 -19.18 -19.01 -13.30
C GLY A 725 -20.29 -19.04 -12.24
N GLU A 726 -21.36 -19.82 -12.44
CA GLU A 726 -22.43 -20.00 -11.44
C GLU A 726 -21.92 -20.70 -10.18
N PHE A 727 -21.08 -21.73 -10.33
CA PHE A 727 -20.48 -22.47 -9.20
C PHE A 727 -19.57 -21.58 -8.33
N VAL A 728 -18.74 -20.75 -8.97
CA VAL A 728 -17.81 -19.85 -8.27
C VAL A 728 -18.57 -18.70 -7.62
N ASN A 729 -19.66 -18.21 -8.23
CA ASN A 729 -20.42 -17.08 -7.73
C ASN A 729 -21.40 -17.39 -6.61
N ARG A 730 -21.81 -16.31 -5.92
CA ARG A 730 -23.00 -16.27 -5.06
C ARG A 730 -24.27 -16.15 -5.90
N ARG A 731 -25.44 -16.47 -5.32
CA ARG A 731 -26.73 -16.30 -5.98
C ARG A 731 -27.25 -14.86 -5.82
N ILE A 732 -28.08 -14.43 -6.77
CA ILE A 732 -28.81 -13.15 -6.70
C ILE A 732 -30.29 -13.48 -6.47
N GLY A 733 -30.95 -12.79 -5.55
CA GLY A 733 -32.35 -13.08 -5.21
C GLY A 733 -32.73 -12.63 -3.80
N ALA A 734 -33.72 -13.30 -3.20
CA ALA A 734 -34.15 -13.02 -1.83
C ALA A 734 -32.99 -13.19 -0.83
N ASN A 735 -32.96 -12.35 0.20
CA ASN A 735 -31.87 -12.33 1.18
C ASN A 735 -31.77 -13.70 1.90
N ALA A 736 -30.66 -14.37 1.68
CA ALA A 736 -30.31 -15.67 2.24
C ALA A 736 -28.78 -15.83 2.25
N ASP A 737 -28.26 -16.85 2.93
CA ASP A 737 -26.81 -17.11 3.00
C ASP A 737 -26.19 -17.27 1.60
N GLU A 738 -26.95 -17.84 0.66
CA GLU A 738 -26.53 -18.02 -0.73
C GLU A 738 -26.31 -16.70 -1.47
N THR A 739 -26.93 -15.62 -1.00
CA THR A 739 -26.73 -14.27 -1.57
C THR A 739 -25.52 -13.57 -1.00
N GLN A 740 -25.01 -14.01 0.15
CA GLN A 740 -23.83 -13.41 0.79
C GLN A 740 -22.53 -13.93 0.19
N ARG A 741 -22.50 -15.21 -0.21
CA ARG A 741 -21.29 -15.87 -0.71
C ARG A 741 -21.56 -17.10 -1.57
N GLY A 742 -20.59 -17.47 -2.39
CA GLY A 742 -20.63 -18.64 -3.26
C GLY A 742 -20.45 -19.95 -2.51
N ALA A 743 -20.61 -21.07 -3.23
CA ALA A 743 -20.58 -22.43 -2.65
C ALA A 743 -19.23 -22.73 -1.97
N LEU A 744 -18.12 -22.44 -2.64
CA LEU A 744 -16.77 -22.67 -2.11
C LEU A 744 -16.49 -21.85 -0.84
N GLN A 745 -16.82 -20.57 -0.85
CA GLN A 745 -16.58 -19.71 0.32
C GLN A 745 -17.47 -20.13 1.50
N GLN A 746 -18.72 -20.57 1.25
CA GLN A 746 -19.57 -21.10 2.31
C GLN A 746 -18.96 -22.39 2.91
N ALA A 747 -18.51 -23.32 2.06
CA ALA A 747 -17.88 -24.56 2.52
C ALA A 747 -16.62 -24.31 3.36
N ILE A 748 -15.82 -23.29 3.02
CA ILE A 748 -14.64 -22.89 3.81
C ILE A 748 -15.01 -22.33 5.20
N ASN A 749 -16.18 -21.68 5.33
CA ASN A 749 -16.60 -21.08 6.60
C ASN A 749 -17.25 -22.08 7.57
N ASN A 750 -17.72 -23.23 7.07
CA ASN A 750 -18.34 -24.30 7.85
C ASN A 750 -17.27 -25.21 8.51
#